data_AF-A0A2E3W5N5-F1
#
_entry.id   AF-A0A2E3W5N5-F1
#
_cell.length_a   1.000
_cell.length_b   1.000
_cell.length_c   1.000
_cell.angle_alpha   90.00
_cell.angle_beta   90.00
_cell.angle_gamma   90.00
#
_symmetry.space_group_name_H-M   'P 1'
#
loop_
_entity.id
_entity.type
_entity.pdbx_description
1 polymer ?
#
loop_
_entity_poly.entity_id
_entity_poly.type
_entity_poly.pdbx_seq_one_letter_code
_entity_poly.pdbx_strand_id
1 'polypeptide(L)'
;MGDVKQIFNILLLSISLATVLITLVSFIVFKFRYSYSKKDSSKLHQIKGSFFKRFAPHLEAENLKVLEESKAIERKRMSPQKKLVYTFASISFFIFSFLSAENYLSFRKEVSRNTKDAERVKNLVRSGLLQKKEFNPLKETSSFEEVLTKRQSSQYKNIINSLNKLKIVLITDRQNSVKNKPNYPVAFKRWRDFFQRNNIRYRVSGISGIGSEDFVVLPQLRYLSKNQKKQLKLRLGKNKMLFTGLPGMSNGKSVFLKELGVADFLKNPKKDVYLPTQLIGGRGIAAGKTLPWYPLDQEFMPNLSNVLSRFTRVSGHNGEPVDSLQIRDFFHPKFELSWSYLDPQAQSDYHSDYLILSLLARGAGLPFVEIANWKKVKNKAVFGMTVDSEDKFKNVEKFMKLFESEKLNATFFLVSDLMNENAAIDFGPSSYFEFATHTKDHLSMPQKSLKEQFFDLEESRFDIEERTGSRVYGLRPPKEEINETALSAVVQNEFSYLLGGNLQLSFSPEIIANGALVHIPRTLSDDFEFHQNKFIIKRDQMLQAMKRDLEWVKSANGAHFLSLHTQLAGKDFAFKTIEKFVKDLERKGLWIAQAKEVATWWKQKESLEVKVGSANIEVVNHGSERVENFDIIIHNASELSNLCLKRNLSNVNKNLVLNIENVSPGETLSLCSGN
;
A
#
# COMPACT_ATOMS: atom_id res chain seq x y z
N MET A 1 41.72 3.44 -10.66
CA MET A 1 42.96 3.19 -9.86
C MET A 1 42.91 1.92 -9.02
N GLY A 2 41.73 1.36 -8.67
CA GLY A 2 41.63 0.07 -7.94
C GLY A 2 42.25 -1.12 -8.69
N ASP A 3 42.05 -1.20 -10.01
CA ASP A 3 42.56 -2.31 -10.83
C ASP A 3 44.08 -2.36 -10.92
N VAL A 4 44.77 -1.21 -10.98
CA VAL A 4 46.23 -1.18 -11.05
C VAL A 4 46.85 -1.74 -9.77
N LYS A 5 46.26 -1.45 -8.60
CA LYS A 5 46.71 -2.00 -7.31
C LYS A 5 46.48 -3.50 -7.22
N GLN A 6 45.36 -4.00 -7.76
CA GLN A 6 45.10 -5.44 -7.83
C GLN A 6 46.07 -6.15 -8.78
N ILE A 7 46.31 -5.60 -9.98
CA ILE A 7 47.28 -6.13 -10.95
C ILE A 7 48.68 -6.17 -10.34
N PHE A 8 49.10 -5.09 -9.66
CA PHE A 8 50.40 -5.03 -9.00
C PHE A 8 50.51 -6.04 -7.85
N ASN A 9 49.46 -6.19 -7.04
CA ASN A 9 49.43 -7.19 -5.97
C ASN A 9 49.50 -8.62 -6.52
N ILE A 10 48.79 -8.92 -7.62
CA ILE A 10 48.84 -10.24 -8.29
C ILE A 10 50.24 -10.49 -8.84
N LEU A 11 50.87 -9.49 -9.45
CA LEU A 11 52.24 -9.58 -9.97
C LEU A 11 53.23 -9.86 -8.81
N LEU A 12 53.12 -9.11 -7.72
CA LEU A 12 54.00 -9.25 -6.55
C LEU A 12 53.83 -10.62 -5.89
N LEU A 13 52.58 -11.10 -5.74
CA LEU A 13 52.27 -12.43 -5.23
C LEU A 13 52.85 -13.52 -6.15
N SER A 14 52.76 -13.33 -7.47
CA SER A 14 53.30 -14.26 -8.48
C SER A 14 54.82 -14.32 -8.42
N ILE A 15 55.50 -13.18 -8.26
CA ILE A 15 56.96 -13.10 -8.11
C ILE A 15 57.39 -13.74 -6.79
N SER A 16 56.70 -13.47 -5.68
CA SER A 16 56.99 -14.10 -4.39
C SER A 16 56.79 -15.62 -4.44
N LEU A 17 55.70 -16.10 -5.05
CA LEU A 17 55.43 -17.52 -5.21
C LEU A 17 56.49 -18.19 -6.09
N ALA A 18 56.85 -17.56 -7.22
CA ALA A 18 57.93 -18.04 -8.08
C ALA A 18 59.26 -18.12 -7.33
N THR A 19 59.57 -17.13 -6.50
CA THR A 19 60.79 -17.10 -5.68
C THR A 19 60.79 -18.23 -4.65
N VAL A 20 59.69 -18.44 -3.94
CA VAL A 20 59.53 -19.56 -2.99
C VAL A 20 59.67 -20.90 -3.72
N LEU A 21 59.06 -21.06 -4.89
CA LEU A 21 59.13 -22.29 -5.69
C LEU A 21 60.57 -22.55 -6.16
N ILE A 22 61.27 -21.54 -6.68
CA ILE A 22 62.67 -21.62 -7.10
C ILE A 22 63.56 -21.97 -5.91
N THR A 23 63.33 -21.36 -4.75
CA THR A 23 64.10 -21.61 -3.53
C THR A 23 63.87 -23.03 -3.02
N LEU A 24 62.62 -23.51 -3.02
CA LEU A 24 62.25 -24.87 -2.64
C LEU A 24 62.86 -25.90 -3.58
N VAL A 25 62.77 -25.69 -4.90
CA VAL A 25 63.38 -26.57 -5.91
C VAL A 25 64.90 -26.57 -5.75
N SER A 26 65.52 -25.41 -5.58
CA SER A 26 66.98 -25.28 -5.36
C SER A 26 67.41 -25.99 -4.08
N PHE A 27 66.63 -25.85 -2.99
CA PHE A 27 66.87 -26.55 -1.73
C PHE A 27 66.75 -28.06 -1.89
N ILE A 28 65.71 -28.56 -2.58
CA ILE A 28 65.53 -29.99 -2.86
C ILE A 28 66.70 -30.53 -3.69
N VAL A 29 67.10 -29.83 -4.75
CA VAL A 29 68.26 -30.19 -5.59
C VAL A 29 69.55 -30.21 -4.78
N PHE A 30 69.76 -29.22 -3.90
CA PHE A 30 70.89 -29.16 -2.99
C PHE A 30 70.89 -30.33 -2.00
N LYS A 31 69.76 -30.62 -1.36
CA LYS A 31 69.61 -31.73 -0.39
C LYS A 31 69.80 -33.09 -1.06
N PHE A 32 69.35 -33.25 -2.30
CA PHE A 32 69.61 -34.44 -3.12
C PHE A 32 71.08 -34.58 -3.48
N ARG A 33 71.74 -33.52 -3.95
CA ARG A 33 73.20 -33.51 -4.21
C ARG A 33 74.00 -33.84 -2.95
N TYR A 34 73.64 -33.24 -1.82
CA TYR A 34 74.30 -33.46 -0.53
C TYR A 34 74.10 -34.89 -0.01
N SER A 35 72.90 -35.45 -0.14
CA SER A 35 72.63 -36.83 0.27
C SER A 35 73.27 -37.88 -0.65
N TYR A 36 73.58 -37.53 -1.90
CA TYR A 36 74.27 -38.42 -2.85
C TYR A 36 75.81 -38.38 -2.70
N SER A 37 76.36 -37.30 -2.13
CA SER A 37 77.79 -37.10 -1.89
C SER A 37 78.35 -37.92 -0.71
N LYS A 38 77.51 -38.67 0.04
CA LYS A 38 77.94 -39.40 1.25
C LYS A 38 77.57 -40.88 1.16
N LYS A 39 78.27 -41.62 0.28
CA LYS A 39 78.44 -43.08 0.36
C LYS A 39 79.51 -43.55 -0.63
N ASP A 40 80.77 -43.32 -0.27
CA ASP A 40 81.85 -44.20 -0.73
C ASP A 40 82.27 -45.04 0.48
N SER A 41 81.66 -46.22 0.59
CA SER A 41 82.16 -47.30 1.42
C SER A 41 82.54 -48.43 0.47
N SER A 42 83.57 -48.19 -0.34
CA SER A 42 84.23 -49.25 -1.08
C SER A 42 84.83 -50.24 -0.07
N LYS A 43 84.11 -51.34 0.20
CA LYS A 43 84.64 -52.56 0.82
C LYS A 43 85.59 -53.26 -0.17
N LEU A 44 86.61 -52.56 -0.63
CA LEU A 44 87.66 -53.11 -1.49
C LEU A 44 88.95 -53.16 -0.66
N HIS A 45 89.51 -54.35 -0.51
CA HIS A 45 90.80 -54.49 0.15
C HIS A 45 91.89 -53.84 -0.70
N GLN A 46 92.54 -52.78 -0.19
CA GLN A 46 93.66 -52.13 -0.88
C GLN A 46 94.91 -53.02 -0.79
N ILE A 47 95.23 -53.71 -1.89
CA ILE A 47 96.45 -54.51 -2.00
C ILE A 47 97.49 -53.70 -2.78
N LYS A 48 98.48 -53.12 -2.09
CA LYS A 48 99.66 -52.49 -2.73
C LYS A 48 100.95 -53.20 -2.31
N GLY A 49 101.69 -53.70 -3.31
CA GLY A 49 102.99 -54.33 -3.15
C GLY A 49 103.07 -55.68 -3.87
N SER A 50 104.17 -55.93 -4.58
CA SER A 50 104.45 -57.20 -5.31
C SER A 50 104.40 -58.43 -4.41
N PHE A 51 104.57 -58.25 -3.10
CA PHE A 51 104.49 -59.29 -2.08
C PHE A 51 103.07 -59.88 -1.94
N PHE A 52 102.03 -59.06 -1.89
CA PHE A 52 100.66 -59.56 -1.64
C PHE A 52 100.01 -60.24 -2.86
N LYS A 53 100.44 -59.89 -4.08
CA LYS A 53 99.98 -60.54 -5.33
C LYS A 53 100.36 -62.02 -5.43
N ARG A 54 101.34 -62.49 -4.66
CA ARG A 54 101.78 -63.90 -4.68
C ARG A 54 101.14 -64.78 -3.60
N PHE A 55 100.65 -64.20 -2.50
CA PHE A 55 100.30 -64.96 -1.30
C PHE A 55 98.82 -64.86 -0.85
N ALA A 56 97.97 -64.05 -1.49
CA ALA A 56 96.55 -63.94 -1.14
C ALA A 56 95.59 -63.80 -2.35
N PRO A 57 95.55 -64.77 -3.29
CA PRO A 57 94.70 -64.70 -4.50
C PRO A 57 93.19 -64.71 -4.21
N HIS A 58 92.76 -65.19 -3.03
CA HIS A 58 91.35 -65.22 -2.64
C HIS A 58 90.74 -63.82 -2.45
N LEU A 59 91.53 -62.83 -2.04
CA LEU A 59 91.08 -61.43 -1.88
C LEU A 59 90.90 -60.71 -3.22
N GLU A 60 91.66 -61.11 -4.25
CA GLU A 60 91.47 -60.61 -5.62
C GLU A 60 90.19 -61.18 -6.25
N ALA A 61 89.90 -62.46 -5.98
CA ALA A 61 88.64 -63.10 -6.39
C ALA A 61 87.41 -62.49 -5.69
N GLU A 62 87.49 -62.14 -4.40
CA GLU A 62 86.42 -61.42 -3.69
C GLU A 62 86.22 -59.99 -4.21
N ASN A 63 87.30 -59.24 -4.43
CA ASN A 63 87.22 -57.91 -5.03
C ASN A 63 86.60 -57.96 -6.44
N LEU A 64 86.92 -58.99 -7.24
CA LEU A 64 86.31 -59.23 -8.55
C LEU A 64 84.80 -59.54 -8.44
N LYS A 65 84.39 -60.35 -7.47
CA LYS A 65 82.97 -60.67 -7.22
C LYS A 65 82.17 -59.42 -6.82
N VAL A 66 82.71 -58.58 -5.94
CA VAL A 66 82.11 -57.30 -5.54
C VAL A 66 82.06 -56.32 -6.73
N LEU A 67 83.05 -56.37 -7.62
CA LEU A 67 83.08 -55.59 -8.87
C LEU A 67 82.03 -56.07 -9.89
N GLU A 68 81.79 -57.37 -9.99
CA GLU A 68 80.76 -57.91 -10.88
C GLU A 68 79.34 -57.67 -10.36
N GLU A 69 79.10 -57.82 -9.05
CA GLU A 69 77.82 -57.50 -8.42
C GLU A 69 77.49 -56.00 -8.48
N SER A 70 78.48 -55.13 -8.26
CA SER A 70 78.30 -53.68 -8.41
C SER A 70 78.02 -53.27 -9.87
N LYS A 71 78.69 -53.90 -10.85
CA LYS A 71 78.38 -53.71 -12.28
C LYS A 71 77.00 -54.23 -12.68
N ALA A 72 76.52 -55.33 -12.08
CA ALA A 72 75.16 -55.84 -12.31
C ALA A 72 74.08 -54.92 -11.72
N ILE A 73 74.36 -54.29 -10.57
CA ILE A 73 73.47 -53.31 -9.92
C ILE A 73 73.48 -51.96 -10.67
N GLU A 74 74.64 -51.53 -11.20
CA GLU A 74 74.75 -50.32 -12.02
C GLU A 74 73.98 -50.44 -13.34
N ARG A 75 73.97 -51.62 -13.98
CA ARG A 75 73.18 -51.87 -15.20
C ARG A 75 71.67 -51.76 -14.99
N LYS A 76 71.16 -51.93 -13.76
CA LYS A 76 69.73 -51.75 -13.42
C LYS A 76 69.40 -50.37 -12.82
N ARG A 77 70.39 -49.54 -12.52
CA ARG A 77 70.16 -48.19 -11.95
C ARG A 77 69.95 -47.18 -13.08
N MET A 78 68.73 -46.64 -13.16
CA MET A 78 68.49 -45.42 -13.93
C MET A 78 69.50 -44.35 -13.54
N SER A 79 70.12 -43.71 -14.56
CA SER A 79 71.09 -42.65 -14.33
C SER A 79 70.48 -41.56 -13.45
N PRO A 80 71.26 -40.91 -12.56
CA PRO A 80 70.76 -39.85 -11.69
C PRO A 80 70.03 -38.74 -12.45
N GLN A 81 70.48 -38.42 -13.67
CA GLN A 81 69.81 -37.48 -14.57
C GLN A 81 68.40 -37.94 -14.96
N LYS A 82 68.23 -39.21 -15.35
CA LYS A 82 66.90 -39.76 -15.68
C LYS A 82 65.96 -39.74 -14.49
N LYS A 83 66.44 -40.10 -13.28
CA LYS A 83 65.63 -40.03 -12.05
C LYS A 83 65.16 -38.61 -11.76
N LEU A 84 66.06 -37.63 -11.87
CA LEU A 84 65.73 -36.22 -11.64
C LEU A 84 64.70 -35.71 -12.66
N VAL A 85 64.86 -36.07 -13.95
CA VAL A 85 63.89 -35.74 -15.00
C VAL A 85 62.54 -36.38 -14.73
N TYR A 86 62.48 -37.68 -14.37
CA TYR A 86 61.22 -38.35 -14.05
C TYR A 86 60.55 -37.76 -12.81
N THR A 87 61.30 -37.45 -11.75
CA THR A 87 60.76 -36.81 -10.55
C THR A 87 60.23 -35.41 -10.86
N PHE A 88 60.98 -34.61 -11.62
CA PHE A 88 60.55 -33.26 -12.01
C PHE A 88 59.33 -33.29 -12.95
N ALA A 89 59.31 -34.20 -13.92
CA ALA A 89 58.17 -34.40 -14.81
C ALA A 89 56.93 -34.87 -14.02
N SER A 90 57.09 -35.79 -13.06
CA SER A 90 55.98 -36.25 -12.22
C SER A 90 55.45 -35.13 -11.33
N ILE A 91 56.33 -34.37 -10.67
CA ILE A 91 55.92 -33.23 -9.83
C ILE A 91 55.23 -32.16 -10.67
N SER A 92 55.79 -31.81 -11.83
CA SER A 92 55.19 -30.83 -12.75
C SER A 92 53.83 -31.30 -13.27
N PHE A 93 53.70 -32.58 -13.59
CA PHE A 93 52.43 -33.19 -13.97
C PHE A 93 51.41 -33.14 -12.83
N PHE A 94 51.80 -33.43 -11.59
CA PHE A 94 50.91 -33.33 -10.43
C PHE A 94 50.47 -31.90 -10.15
N ILE A 95 51.39 -30.93 -10.20
CA ILE A 95 51.08 -29.51 -10.04
C ILE A 95 50.13 -29.04 -11.14
N PHE A 96 50.43 -29.35 -12.41
CA PHE A 96 49.59 -28.97 -13.55
C PHE A 96 48.21 -29.63 -13.49
N SER A 97 48.14 -30.90 -13.09
CA SER A 97 46.88 -31.63 -12.92
C SER A 97 46.05 -31.04 -11.77
N PHE A 98 46.69 -30.65 -10.67
CA PHE A 98 46.02 -30.03 -9.52
C PHE A 98 45.46 -28.64 -9.87
N LEU A 99 46.27 -27.78 -10.49
CA LEU A 99 45.84 -26.45 -10.95
C LEU A 99 44.73 -26.55 -12.02
N SER A 100 44.85 -27.50 -12.95
CA SER A 100 43.82 -27.75 -13.96
C SER A 100 42.52 -28.28 -13.33
N ALA A 101 42.62 -29.14 -12.31
CA ALA A 101 41.47 -29.65 -11.58
C ALA A 101 40.78 -28.55 -10.74
N GLU A 102 41.54 -27.67 -10.06
CA GLU A 102 40.99 -26.55 -9.32
C GLU A 102 40.24 -25.57 -10.24
N ASN A 103 40.87 -25.17 -11.35
CA ASN A 103 40.23 -24.32 -12.36
C ASN A 103 38.98 -24.99 -12.95
N TYR A 104 39.05 -26.28 -13.28
CA TYR A 104 37.91 -27.04 -13.78
C TYR A 104 36.77 -27.13 -12.76
N LEU A 105 37.07 -27.35 -11.47
CA LEU A 105 36.07 -27.42 -10.41
C LEU A 105 35.43 -26.06 -10.14
N SER A 106 36.21 -24.97 -10.16
CA SER A 106 35.71 -23.61 -10.05
C SER A 106 34.79 -23.26 -11.22
N PHE A 107 35.23 -23.52 -12.46
CA PHE A 107 34.44 -23.35 -13.66
C PHE A 107 33.15 -24.18 -13.62
N ARG A 108 33.22 -25.46 -13.23
CA ARG A 108 32.03 -26.31 -13.10
C ARG A 108 31.08 -25.79 -12.03
N LYS A 109 31.60 -25.26 -10.91
CA LYS A 109 30.78 -24.65 -9.84
C LYS A 109 30.08 -23.39 -10.35
N GLU A 110 30.76 -22.56 -11.13
CA GLU A 110 30.20 -21.38 -11.78
C GLU A 110 29.13 -21.76 -12.81
N VAL A 111 29.41 -22.68 -13.74
CA VAL A 111 28.43 -23.19 -14.70
C VAL A 111 27.23 -23.82 -14.00
N SER A 112 27.46 -24.59 -12.93
CA SER A 112 26.38 -25.18 -12.13
C SER A 112 25.51 -24.12 -11.46
N ARG A 113 26.11 -23.05 -10.91
CA ARG A 113 25.38 -21.88 -10.38
C ARG A 113 24.57 -21.21 -11.49
N ASN A 114 25.21 -20.85 -12.60
CA ASN A 114 24.55 -20.21 -13.74
C ASN A 114 23.39 -21.05 -14.30
N THR A 115 23.53 -22.38 -14.30
CA THR A 115 22.46 -23.29 -14.74
C THR A 115 21.28 -23.29 -13.77
N LYS A 116 21.55 -23.34 -12.45
CA LYS A 116 20.51 -23.25 -11.42
C LYS A 116 19.81 -21.90 -11.44
N ASP A 117 20.56 -20.82 -11.63
CA ASP A 117 20.02 -19.47 -11.73
C ASP A 117 19.17 -19.32 -13.00
N ALA A 118 19.62 -19.85 -14.14
CA ALA A 118 18.83 -19.87 -15.38
C ALA A 118 17.54 -20.71 -15.25
N GLU A 119 17.59 -21.84 -14.55
CA GLU A 119 16.40 -22.66 -14.29
C GLU A 119 15.41 -21.93 -13.36
N ARG A 120 15.92 -21.29 -12.31
CA ARG A 120 15.14 -20.43 -11.42
C ARG A 120 14.45 -19.32 -12.20
N VAL A 121 15.18 -18.55 -13.01
CA VAL A 121 14.63 -17.47 -13.84
C VAL A 121 13.56 -18.00 -14.81
N LYS A 122 13.81 -19.14 -15.47
CA LYS A 122 12.81 -19.79 -16.33
C LYS A 122 11.53 -20.15 -15.57
N ASN A 123 11.66 -20.64 -14.33
CA ASN A 123 10.51 -20.97 -13.50
C ASN A 123 9.72 -19.72 -13.08
N LEU A 124 10.41 -18.62 -12.74
CA LEU A 124 9.79 -17.33 -12.46
C LEU A 124 9.02 -16.79 -13.68
N VAL A 125 9.63 -16.84 -14.87
CA VAL A 125 8.96 -16.44 -16.12
C VAL A 125 7.73 -17.31 -16.41
N ARG A 126 7.84 -18.63 -16.21
CA ARG A 126 6.70 -19.56 -16.37
C ARG A 126 5.58 -19.30 -15.37
N SER A 127 5.89 -18.84 -14.16
CA SER A 127 4.87 -18.44 -13.18
C SER A 127 4.30 -17.04 -13.41
N GLY A 128 4.65 -16.39 -14.53
CA GLY A 128 4.14 -15.07 -14.90
C GLY A 128 4.86 -13.90 -14.24
N LEU A 129 6.02 -14.13 -13.62
CA LEU A 129 6.92 -13.09 -13.13
C LEU A 129 7.91 -12.70 -14.23
N LEU A 130 8.67 -11.62 -14.03
CA LEU A 130 9.70 -11.13 -14.95
C LEU A 130 9.15 -10.87 -16.38
N GLN A 131 7.87 -10.51 -16.49
CA GLN A 131 7.22 -10.27 -17.77
C GLN A 131 7.61 -8.89 -18.32
N LYS A 132 8.37 -8.87 -19.43
CA LYS A 132 8.66 -7.64 -20.16
C LYS A 132 7.38 -6.95 -20.64
N LYS A 133 7.35 -5.63 -20.53
CA LYS A 133 6.24 -4.81 -21.02
C LYS A 133 6.69 -3.98 -22.22
N GLU A 134 5.77 -3.68 -23.13
CA GLU A 134 6.07 -2.88 -24.31
C GLU A 134 6.05 -1.39 -23.93
N PHE A 135 7.17 -0.72 -24.15
CA PHE A 135 7.26 0.73 -24.02
C PHE A 135 6.59 1.40 -25.22
N ASN A 136 5.59 2.24 -24.96
CA ASN A 136 4.93 3.03 -25.98
C ASN A 136 5.07 4.53 -25.67
N PRO A 137 5.88 5.29 -26.43
CA PRO A 137 6.08 6.73 -26.21
C PRO A 137 4.87 7.58 -26.60
N LEU A 138 3.91 7.02 -27.34
CA LEU A 138 2.70 7.71 -27.80
C LEU A 138 1.47 7.44 -26.93
N LYS A 139 1.57 6.50 -25.97
CA LYS A 139 0.44 6.20 -25.08
C LYS A 139 0.12 7.47 -24.27
N GLU A 140 -1.14 7.92 -24.37
CA GLU A 140 -1.64 9.16 -23.77
C GLU A 140 -1.18 9.34 -22.32
N THR A 141 -1.02 10.60 -21.92
CA THR A 141 -0.69 10.98 -20.55
C THR A 141 -1.80 10.54 -19.60
N SER A 142 -1.50 9.56 -18.75
CA SER A 142 -2.37 9.21 -17.62
C SER A 142 -2.56 10.42 -16.72
N SER A 143 -3.81 10.70 -16.30
CA SER A 143 -4.11 11.78 -15.36
C SER A 143 -4.39 11.27 -13.95
N PHE A 144 -4.20 12.16 -12.97
CA PHE A 144 -4.61 11.94 -11.57
C PHE A 144 -6.10 12.22 -11.32
N GLU A 145 -6.87 12.53 -12.36
CA GLU A 145 -8.30 12.76 -12.21
C GLU A 145 -9.00 11.47 -11.78
N GLU A 146 -9.80 11.56 -10.72
CA GLU A 146 -10.62 10.45 -10.25
C GLU A 146 -11.65 10.09 -11.32
N VAL A 147 -11.64 8.83 -11.73
CA VAL A 147 -12.59 8.29 -12.69
C VAL A 147 -13.87 7.91 -11.97
N LEU A 148 -14.98 8.54 -12.37
CA LEU A 148 -16.29 8.15 -11.90
C LEU A 148 -16.66 6.76 -12.42
N THR A 149 -16.74 5.79 -11.52
CA THR A 149 -16.93 4.38 -11.87
C THR A 149 -18.38 4.10 -12.27
N LYS A 150 -18.63 2.96 -12.93
CA LYS A 150 -19.99 2.49 -13.22
C LYS A 150 -20.82 2.34 -11.95
N ARG A 151 -20.21 1.83 -10.87
CA ARG A 151 -20.82 1.70 -9.55
C ARG A 151 -21.32 3.04 -9.04
N GLN A 152 -20.42 4.02 -8.96
CA GLN A 152 -20.70 5.36 -8.45
C GLN A 152 -21.78 6.05 -9.31
N SER A 153 -21.65 5.97 -10.64
CA SER A 153 -22.64 6.49 -11.58
C SER A 153 -24.03 5.87 -11.41
N SER A 154 -24.11 4.55 -11.22
CA SER A 154 -25.37 3.83 -11.03
C SER A 154 -26.02 4.19 -9.69
N GLN A 155 -25.24 4.27 -8.60
CA GLN A 155 -25.73 4.74 -7.30
C GLN A 155 -26.28 6.16 -7.37
N TYR A 156 -25.55 7.07 -8.03
CA TYR A 156 -25.97 8.45 -8.27
C TYR A 156 -27.34 8.51 -8.99
N LYS A 157 -27.47 7.76 -10.10
CA LYS A 157 -28.72 7.65 -10.86
C LYS A 157 -29.86 7.04 -10.06
N ASN A 158 -29.60 5.99 -9.28
CA ASN A 158 -30.60 5.32 -8.44
C ASN A 158 -31.18 6.28 -7.38
N ILE A 159 -30.34 7.12 -6.77
CA ILE A 159 -30.82 8.15 -5.84
C ILE A 159 -31.70 9.17 -6.57
N ILE A 160 -31.24 9.71 -7.70
CA ILE A 160 -32.02 10.69 -8.49
C ILE A 160 -33.37 10.12 -8.91
N ASN A 161 -33.39 8.89 -9.43
CA ASN A 161 -34.62 8.20 -9.83
C ASN A 161 -35.58 8.03 -8.66
N SER A 162 -35.07 7.75 -7.47
CA SER A 162 -35.88 7.63 -6.25
C SER A 162 -36.41 8.99 -5.78
N LEU A 163 -35.56 10.03 -5.79
CA LEU A 163 -35.96 11.40 -5.44
C LEU A 163 -37.02 11.95 -6.40
N ASN A 164 -36.94 11.60 -7.68
CA ASN A 164 -37.91 12.02 -8.70
C ASN A 164 -39.32 11.43 -8.50
N LYS A 165 -39.49 10.44 -7.62
CA LYS A 165 -40.80 9.92 -7.21
C LYS A 165 -41.44 10.74 -6.08
N LEU A 166 -40.66 11.60 -5.41
CA LEU A 166 -41.12 12.41 -4.30
C LEU A 166 -41.75 13.73 -4.78
N LYS A 167 -42.66 14.27 -3.96
CA LYS A 167 -43.14 15.65 -4.10
C LYS A 167 -42.22 16.58 -3.31
N ILE A 168 -41.13 17.02 -3.94
CA ILE A 168 -40.16 17.90 -3.28
C ILE A 168 -40.65 19.35 -3.31
N VAL A 169 -40.65 19.99 -2.15
CA VAL A 169 -41.01 21.40 -1.99
C VAL A 169 -39.83 22.19 -1.48
N LEU A 170 -39.34 23.13 -2.28
CA LEU A 170 -38.32 24.09 -1.88
C LEU A 170 -39.00 25.33 -1.28
N ILE A 171 -38.71 25.63 -0.02
CA ILE A 171 -39.39 26.69 0.71
C ILE A 171 -38.84 28.07 0.36
N THR A 172 -39.72 28.94 -0.16
CA THR A 172 -39.48 30.38 -0.31
C THR A 172 -40.01 31.15 0.90
N ASP A 173 -39.26 32.14 1.39
CA ASP A 173 -39.64 32.97 2.52
C ASP A 173 -39.19 34.42 2.35
N ARG A 174 -40.16 35.33 2.26
CA ARG A 174 -39.92 36.76 2.06
C ARG A 174 -39.14 37.38 3.23
N GLN A 175 -39.43 36.97 4.47
CA GLN A 175 -38.77 37.53 5.65
C GLN A 175 -37.26 37.21 5.64
N ASN A 176 -36.87 35.98 5.33
CA ASN A 176 -35.47 35.56 5.25
C ASN A 176 -34.77 36.14 4.02
N SER A 177 -35.47 36.35 2.90
CA SER A 177 -34.91 37.04 1.73
C SER A 177 -34.44 38.47 2.03
N VAL A 178 -35.04 39.11 3.03
CA VAL A 178 -34.68 40.46 3.49
C VAL A 178 -33.72 40.41 4.68
N LYS A 179 -34.05 39.63 5.72
CA LYS A 179 -33.36 39.65 7.01
C LYS A 179 -32.11 38.75 7.09
N ASN A 180 -32.05 37.68 6.29
CA ASN A 180 -30.93 36.73 6.30
C ASN A 180 -30.04 36.88 5.05
N LYS A 181 -29.70 38.11 4.68
CA LYS A 181 -28.78 38.38 3.58
C LYS A 181 -27.32 38.27 4.03
N PRO A 182 -26.41 37.74 3.19
CA PRO A 182 -26.66 37.16 1.86
C PRO A 182 -27.09 35.68 1.88
N ASN A 183 -27.04 35.03 3.05
CA ASN A 183 -27.10 33.57 3.19
C ASN A 183 -28.35 32.94 2.57
N TYR A 184 -29.54 33.47 2.86
CA TYR A 184 -30.79 32.89 2.36
C TYR A 184 -30.94 32.98 0.82
N PRO A 185 -30.81 34.18 0.19
CA PRO A 185 -30.87 34.25 -1.27
C PRO A 185 -29.85 33.35 -1.99
N VAL A 186 -28.62 33.27 -1.45
CA VAL A 186 -27.55 32.44 -2.02
C VAL A 186 -27.89 30.95 -1.89
N ALA A 187 -28.31 30.50 -0.71
CA ALA A 187 -28.71 29.11 -0.48
C ALA A 187 -29.91 28.72 -1.36
N PHE A 188 -30.95 29.56 -1.40
CA PHE A 188 -32.14 29.30 -2.21
C PHE A 188 -31.79 29.15 -3.70
N LYS A 189 -30.93 30.04 -4.24
CA LYS A 189 -30.42 29.93 -5.61
C LYS A 189 -29.64 28.63 -5.80
N ARG A 190 -28.71 28.29 -4.91
CA ARG A 190 -27.90 27.06 -4.99
C ARG A 190 -28.75 25.79 -4.97
N TRP A 191 -29.79 25.73 -4.15
CA TRP A 191 -30.75 24.62 -4.13
C TRP A 191 -31.54 24.50 -5.43
N ARG A 192 -31.98 25.64 -5.98
CA ARG A 192 -32.66 25.67 -7.27
C ARG A 192 -31.75 25.14 -8.40
N ASP A 193 -30.53 25.69 -8.47
CA ASP A 193 -29.54 25.30 -9.46
C ASP A 193 -29.13 23.83 -9.30
N PHE A 194 -29.09 23.32 -8.06
CA PHE A 194 -28.84 21.89 -7.74
C PHE A 194 -29.94 20.97 -8.26
N PHE A 195 -31.21 21.30 -8.02
CA PHE A 195 -32.30 20.47 -8.55
C PHE A 195 -32.36 20.51 -10.07
N GLN A 196 -32.11 21.67 -10.67
CA GLN A 196 -32.09 21.83 -12.13
C GLN A 196 -30.97 21.01 -12.77
N ARG A 197 -29.71 21.14 -12.31
CA ARG A 197 -28.57 20.42 -12.91
C ARG A 197 -28.68 18.90 -12.76
N ASN A 198 -29.39 18.44 -11.72
CA ASN A 198 -29.59 17.01 -11.44
C ASN A 198 -30.93 16.46 -11.94
N ASN A 199 -31.69 17.25 -12.70
CA ASN A 199 -33.00 16.87 -13.24
C ASN A 199 -33.95 16.32 -12.16
N ILE A 200 -33.95 16.94 -10.98
CA ILE A 200 -34.83 16.57 -9.86
C ILE A 200 -36.09 17.44 -9.94
N ARG A 201 -37.26 16.81 -9.94
CA ARG A 201 -38.55 17.52 -9.93
C ARG A 201 -38.80 18.14 -8.56
N TYR A 202 -39.11 19.44 -8.54
CA TYR A 202 -39.48 20.17 -7.33
C TYR A 202 -40.48 21.29 -7.65
N ARG A 203 -41.16 21.78 -6.63
CA ARG A 203 -41.94 23.01 -6.68
C ARG A 203 -41.48 24.01 -5.63
N VAL A 204 -41.71 25.29 -5.86
CA VAL A 204 -41.42 26.36 -4.90
C VAL A 204 -42.72 26.75 -4.20
N SER A 205 -42.69 26.86 -2.87
CA SER A 205 -43.86 27.28 -2.08
C SER A 205 -43.46 27.95 -0.77
N GLY A 206 -44.35 28.75 -0.20
CA GLY A 206 -44.24 29.14 1.21
C GLY A 206 -44.62 28.00 2.16
N ILE A 207 -44.36 28.19 3.46
CA ILE A 207 -44.64 27.20 4.53
C ILE A 207 -46.13 26.81 4.60
N SER A 208 -47.05 27.74 4.30
CA SER A 208 -48.49 27.46 4.27
C SER A 208 -48.92 26.51 3.16
N GLY A 209 -48.13 26.41 2.09
CA GLY A 209 -48.42 25.54 0.93
C GLY A 209 -47.78 24.14 1.01
N ILE A 210 -47.31 23.71 2.19
CA ILE A 210 -46.83 22.34 2.43
C ILE A 210 -48.04 21.40 2.51
N GLY A 211 -48.09 20.43 1.59
CA GLY A 211 -49.03 19.31 1.55
C GLY A 211 -48.64 18.17 2.49
N SER A 212 -49.50 17.17 2.67
CA SER A 212 -49.26 16.07 3.64
C SER A 212 -48.12 15.13 3.23
N GLU A 213 -47.94 14.89 1.94
CA GLU A 213 -46.94 13.93 1.40
C GLU A 213 -45.66 14.61 0.89
N ASP A 214 -45.49 15.90 1.14
CA ASP A 214 -44.35 16.63 0.62
C ASP A 214 -43.07 16.30 1.39
N PHE A 215 -41.97 16.16 0.65
CA PHE A 215 -40.62 16.24 1.20
C PHE A 215 -40.16 17.70 1.16
N VAL A 216 -39.91 18.28 2.33
CA VAL A 216 -39.73 19.73 2.46
C VAL A 216 -38.26 20.10 2.63
N VAL A 217 -37.74 20.95 1.74
CA VAL A 217 -36.39 21.51 1.82
C VAL A 217 -36.47 22.98 2.27
N LEU A 218 -35.82 23.28 3.38
CA LEU A 218 -35.91 24.57 4.09
C LEU A 218 -34.52 25.24 4.12
N PRO A 219 -34.14 25.96 3.06
CA PRO A 219 -32.80 26.51 2.93
C PRO A 219 -32.61 27.73 3.84
N GLN A 220 -31.63 27.72 4.75
CA GLN A 220 -31.20 28.89 5.54
C GLN A 220 -32.36 29.70 6.17
N LEU A 221 -33.42 29.04 6.68
CA LEU A 221 -34.58 29.71 7.29
C LEU A 221 -34.28 30.18 8.72
N ARG A 222 -33.39 31.17 8.83
CA ARG A 222 -32.90 31.71 10.09
C ARG A 222 -33.97 32.43 10.90
N TYR A 223 -34.93 33.11 10.28
CA TYR A 223 -35.97 33.85 10.98
C TYR A 223 -37.34 33.22 10.73
N LEU A 224 -38.00 32.72 11.78
CA LEU A 224 -39.35 32.17 11.69
C LEU A 224 -40.30 32.94 12.59
N SER A 225 -41.43 33.37 12.04
CA SER A 225 -42.54 33.94 12.83
C SER A 225 -43.18 32.88 13.74
N LYS A 226 -43.92 33.32 14.76
CA LYS A 226 -44.67 32.41 15.66
C LYS A 226 -45.61 31.48 14.88
N ASN A 227 -46.30 32.02 13.86
CA ASN A 227 -47.21 31.24 13.02
C ASN A 227 -46.46 30.19 12.19
N GLN A 228 -45.34 30.55 11.57
CA GLN A 228 -44.52 29.61 10.80
C GLN A 228 -43.97 28.47 11.68
N LYS A 229 -43.50 28.79 12.89
CA LYS A 229 -43.08 27.76 13.87
C LYS A 229 -44.23 26.82 14.23
N LYS A 230 -45.43 27.36 14.48
CA LYS A 230 -46.64 26.57 14.76
C LYS A 230 -46.96 25.64 13.58
N GLN A 231 -46.94 26.15 12.36
CA GLN A 231 -47.18 25.37 11.15
C GLN A 231 -46.15 24.25 10.98
N LEU A 232 -44.86 24.54 11.12
CA LEU A 232 -43.81 23.51 11.02
C LEU A 232 -43.97 22.46 12.11
N LYS A 233 -44.24 22.84 13.37
CA LYS A 233 -44.49 21.89 14.47
C LYS A 233 -45.65 20.93 14.19
N LEU A 234 -46.72 21.41 13.55
CA LEU A 234 -47.87 20.57 13.15
C LEU A 234 -47.55 19.56 12.03
N ARG A 235 -46.44 19.78 11.32
CA ARG A 235 -45.98 18.96 10.17
C ARG A 235 -44.82 18.03 10.54
N LEU A 236 -44.10 18.27 11.64
CA LEU A 236 -43.02 17.39 12.09
C LEU A 236 -43.55 15.97 12.36
N GLY A 237 -42.83 14.96 11.86
CA GLY A 237 -43.24 13.55 11.92
C GLY A 237 -44.41 13.17 11.01
N LYS A 238 -45.02 14.14 10.31
CA LYS A 238 -45.97 13.89 9.20
C LYS A 238 -45.30 14.08 7.85
N ASN A 239 -44.48 15.12 7.77
CA ASN A 239 -43.65 15.43 6.62
C ASN A 239 -42.19 15.17 6.96
N LYS A 240 -41.50 14.59 5.99
CA LYS A 240 -40.04 14.44 6.00
C LYS A 240 -39.42 15.78 5.60
N MET A 241 -38.42 16.24 6.36
CA MET A 241 -37.86 17.59 6.19
C MET A 241 -36.33 17.59 6.16
N LEU A 242 -35.76 18.47 5.35
CA LEU A 242 -34.33 18.83 5.37
C LEU A 242 -34.18 20.33 5.62
N PHE A 243 -33.60 20.69 6.76
CA PHE A 243 -33.16 22.06 7.04
C PHE A 243 -31.69 22.23 6.66
N THR A 244 -31.35 23.38 6.08
CA THR A 244 -29.95 23.81 5.98
C THR A 244 -29.66 25.09 6.76
N GLY A 245 -28.40 25.24 7.21
CA GLY A 245 -27.97 26.43 7.94
C GLY A 245 -28.54 26.51 9.36
N LEU A 246 -28.71 27.73 9.88
CA LEU A 246 -29.27 27.94 11.21
C LEU A 246 -30.82 27.98 11.16
N PRO A 247 -31.54 27.04 11.79
CA PRO A 247 -32.99 26.96 11.67
C PRO A 247 -33.73 27.78 12.74
N GLY A 248 -34.33 28.91 12.35
CA GLY A 248 -35.47 29.51 13.05
C GLY A 248 -35.22 30.18 14.40
N MET A 249 -34.30 31.14 14.46
CA MET A 249 -34.17 32.11 15.54
C MET A 249 -35.48 32.89 15.80
N SER A 250 -36.00 32.82 17.03
CA SER A 250 -37.03 33.72 17.56
C SER A 250 -36.39 34.84 18.36
N ASN A 251 -36.70 36.10 18.04
CA ASN A 251 -36.35 37.27 18.85
C ASN A 251 -34.87 37.31 19.29
N GLY A 252 -33.97 36.74 18.48
CA GLY A 252 -32.55 36.64 18.81
C GLY A 252 -32.16 35.60 19.87
N LYS A 253 -33.11 34.84 20.47
CA LYS A 253 -32.84 34.05 21.68
C LYS A 253 -33.00 32.52 21.55
N SER A 254 -34.00 32.01 20.81
CA SER A 254 -34.22 30.55 20.69
C SER A 254 -34.16 30.05 19.24
N VAL A 255 -33.40 28.98 19.01
CA VAL A 255 -33.33 28.27 17.73
C VAL A 255 -34.46 27.23 17.68
N PHE A 256 -35.13 27.08 16.54
CA PHE A 256 -36.29 26.20 16.39
C PHE A 256 -35.98 24.75 16.78
N LEU A 257 -34.81 24.22 16.41
CA LEU A 257 -34.40 22.86 16.78
C LEU A 257 -34.09 22.69 18.27
N LYS A 258 -33.67 23.76 18.96
CA LYS A 258 -33.51 23.75 20.42
C LYS A 258 -34.87 23.61 21.11
N GLU A 259 -35.89 24.30 20.60
CA GLU A 259 -37.26 24.17 21.12
C GLU A 259 -37.85 22.77 20.95
N LEU A 260 -37.35 21.99 19.99
CA LEU A 260 -37.74 20.59 19.78
C LEU A 260 -36.92 19.60 20.63
N GLY A 261 -35.91 20.08 21.37
CA GLY A 261 -34.96 19.21 22.07
C GLY A 261 -34.06 18.42 21.13
N VAL A 262 -33.88 18.88 19.88
CA VAL A 262 -33.11 18.16 18.84
C VAL A 262 -31.63 18.56 18.88
N ALA A 263 -31.36 19.86 18.87
CA ALA A 263 -30.02 20.40 18.77
C ALA A 263 -29.94 21.79 19.43
N ASP A 264 -28.89 22.04 20.21
CA ASP A 264 -28.55 23.40 20.62
C ASP A 264 -27.53 24.00 19.64
N PHE A 265 -27.46 25.33 19.61
CA PHE A 265 -26.54 26.06 18.75
C PHE A 265 -25.85 27.14 19.59
N LEU A 266 -24.53 27.06 19.67
CA LEU A 266 -23.71 28.02 20.40
C LEU A 266 -23.11 29.02 19.41
N LYS A 267 -22.89 30.26 19.88
CA LYS A 267 -22.17 31.26 19.09
C LYS A 267 -20.75 30.74 18.81
N ASN A 268 -20.33 30.74 17.56
CA ASN A 268 -18.98 30.37 17.18
C ASN A 268 -18.00 31.45 17.66
N PRO A 269 -17.04 31.15 18.55
CA PRO A 269 -16.05 32.11 19.00
C PRO A 269 -14.99 32.40 17.92
N LYS A 270 -14.83 31.52 16.93
CA LYS A 270 -13.81 31.60 15.87
C LYS A 270 -14.47 31.79 14.50
N LYS A 271 -15.17 32.92 14.32
CA LYS A 271 -15.90 33.22 13.08
C LYS A 271 -14.99 33.40 11.86
N ASP A 272 -13.72 33.72 12.09
CA ASP A 272 -12.75 34.03 11.03
C ASP A 272 -12.01 32.78 10.51
N VAL A 273 -12.27 31.60 11.10
CA VAL A 273 -11.55 30.36 10.76
C VAL A 273 -12.43 29.49 9.86
N TYR A 274 -12.19 29.57 8.55
CA TYR A 274 -12.87 28.78 7.53
C TYR A 274 -12.27 27.38 7.46
N LEU A 275 -12.88 26.45 8.17
CA LEU A 275 -12.46 25.06 8.19
C LEU A 275 -13.20 24.23 7.14
N PRO A 276 -12.49 23.43 6.32
CA PRO A 276 -13.11 22.59 5.32
C PRO A 276 -14.04 21.54 5.92
N THR A 277 -14.82 20.91 5.04
CA THR A 277 -15.71 19.80 5.41
C THR A 277 -15.05 18.49 5.04
N GLN A 278 -14.94 17.59 6.01
CA GLN A 278 -14.53 16.22 5.76
C GLN A 278 -15.74 15.29 5.72
N LEU A 279 -15.76 14.44 4.70
CA LEU A 279 -16.74 13.40 4.51
C LEU A 279 -16.44 12.19 5.41
N ILE A 280 -17.50 11.58 5.95
CA ILE A 280 -17.45 10.36 6.75
C ILE A 280 -17.98 9.24 5.86
N GLY A 281 -17.13 8.25 5.60
CA GLY A 281 -17.39 7.23 4.61
C GLY A 281 -18.61 6.36 4.93
N GLY A 282 -19.16 5.76 3.88
CA GLY A 282 -20.40 5.00 3.91
C GLY A 282 -21.49 5.67 3.08
N ARG A 283 -22.54 4.92 2.75
CA ARG A 283 -23.51 5.28 1.72
C ARG A 283 -22.92 5.66 0.37
N GLY A 284 -21.82 5.03 -0.01
CA GLY A 284 -21.04 5.39 -1.22
C GLY A 284 -20.24 6.71 -1.12
N ILE A 285 -20.27 7.41 0.02
CA ILE A 285 -19.50 8.63 0.25
C ILE A 285 -18.03 8.26 0.48
N ALA A 286 -17.11 9.02 -0.16
CA ALA A 286 -15.67 8.88 0.00
C ALA A 286 -15.25 9.13 1.46
N ALA A 287 -14.54 8.18 2.05
CA ALA A 287 -14.14 8.25 3.45
C ALA A 287 -13.04 9.29 3.64
N GLY A 288 -13.19 10.21 4.60
CA GLY A 288 -12.14 11.17 4.95
C GLY A 288 -11.83 12.22 3.89
N LYS A 289 -12.55 12.25 2.76
CA LYS A 289 -12.36 13.23 1.70
C LYS A 289 -12.68 14.63 2.23
N THR A 290 -11.71 15.53 2.17
CA THR A 290 -11.81 16.90 2.65
C THR A 290 -12.06 17.82 1.46
N LEU A 291 -13.21 18.49 1.50
CA LEU A 291 -13.64 19.41 0.47
C LEU A 291 -13.51 20.84 1.00
N PRO A 292 -13.12 21.83 0.16
CA PRO A 292 -13.16 23.26 0.48
C PRO A 292 -14.62 23.76 0.51
N TRP A 293 -15.45 23.11 1.32
CA TRP A 293 -16.88 23.33 1.44
C TRP A 293 -17.20 23.90 2.80
N TYR A 294 -17.63 25.16 2.80
CA TYR A 294 -17.89 25.93 4.01
C TYR A 294 -19.39 26.25 4.12
N PRO A 295 -19.96 26.27 5.34
CA PRO A 295 -21.29 26.81 5.57
C PRO A 295 -21.37 28.29 5.18
N LEU A 296 -22.55 28.72 4.71
CA LEU A 296 -22.82 30.12 4.42
C LEU A 296 -22.94 30.97 5.70
N ASP A 297 -23.53 30.42 6.76
CA ASP A 297 -23.65 31.11 8.06
C ASP A 297 -22.72 30.45 9.07
N GLN A 298 -21.59 31.08 9.43
CA GLN A 298 -20.64 30.55 10.41
C GLN A 298 -20.82 31.09 11.83
N GLU A 299 -21.90 31.84 12.08
CA GLU A 299 -22.08 32.53 13.35
C GLU A 299 -22.38 31.57 14.51
N PHE A 300 -22.97 30.42 14.21
CA PHE A 300 -23.41 29.46 15.22
C PHE A 300 -22.99 28.04 14.86
N MET A 301 -22.51 27.30 15.85
CA MET A 301 -22.14 25.90 15.71
C MET A 301 -23.12 25.01 16.46
N PRO A 302 -23.46 23.84 15.92
CA PRO A 302 -24.28 22.88 16.65
C PRO A 302 -23.51 22.41 17.90
N ASN A 303 -24.20 22.37 19.04
CA ASN A 303 -23.74 21.72 20.25
C ASN A 303 -24.59 20.46 20.46
N LEU A 304 -24.00 19.32 20.13
CA LEU A 304 -24.68 18.06 20.02
C LEU A 304 -23.95 17.00 20.84
N SER A 305 -24.57 16.57 21.94
CA SER A 305 -24.00 15.53 22.82
C SER A 305 -24.36 14.10 22.39
N ASN A 306 -25.49 13.88 21.69
CA ASN A 306 -26.10 12.56 21.49
C ASN A 306 -26.60 12.28 20.05
N VAL A 307 -25.79 12.57 19.02
CA VAL A 307 -26.24 12.40 17.62
C VAL A 307 -25.98 11.00 17.07
N LEU A 308 -27.01 10.43 16.43
CA LEU A 308 -27.08 9.02 16.06
C LEU A 308 -26.63 8.71 14.62
N SER A 309 -26.39 9.70 13.75
CA SER A 309 -25.86 9.48 12.39
C SER A 309 -25.36 10.78 11.75
N ARG A 310 -24.21 10.73 11.07
CA ARG A 310 -23.55 11.86 10.40
C ARG A 310 -22.85 11.40 9.12
N PHE A 311 -22.77 12.26 8.12
CA PHE A 311 -21.97 12.07 6.89
C PHE A 311 -20.80 13.04 6.80
N THR A 312 -20.76 14.06 7.64
CA THR A 312 -19.78 15.13 7.53
C THR A 312 -19.38 15.69 8.88
N ARG A 313 -18.14 16.17 8.96
CA ARG A 313 -17.58 16.87 10.10
C ARG A 313 -16.68 18.01 9.65
N VAL A 314 -16.31 18.87 10.59
CA VAL A 314 -15.27 19.86 10.39
C VAL A 314 -13.91 19.19 10.41
N SER A 315 -13.03 19.64 9.52
CA SER A 315 -11.65 19.20 9.45
C SER A 315 -10.70 20.39 9.32
N GLY A 316 -9.46 20.22 9.75
CA GLY A 316 -8.38 21.14 9.49
C GLY A 316 -7.96 21.07 8.03
N HIS A 317 -7.04 21.96 7.67
CA HIS A 317 -6.59 22.05 6.28
C HIS A 317 -5.75 20.85 5.83
N ASN A 318 -5.33 19.96 6.75
CA ASN A 318 -4.60 18.74 6.43
C ASN A 318 -5.45 17.48 6.62
N GLY A 319 -6.78 17.60 6.75
CA GLY A 319 -7.68 16.46 6.91
C GLY A 319 -7.80 15.93 8.35
N GLU A 320 -7.12 16.56 9.31
CA GLU A 320 -7.25 16.25 10.73
C GLU A 320 -8.62 16.70 11.27
N PRO A 321 -9.24 16.01 12.23
CA PRO A 321 -10.48 16.48 12.84
C PRO A 321 -10.22 17.66 13.79
N VAL A 322 -11.02 18.72 13.69
CA VAL A 322 -10.97 19.88 14.61
C VAL A 322 -12.05 19.69 15.67
N ASP A 323 -11.65 19.09 16.79
CA ASP A 323 -12.50 18.65 17.91
C ASP A 323 -13.58 17.60 17.54
N SER A 324 -13.72 16.56 18.36
CA SER A 324 -14.54 15.37 18.06
C SER A 324 -16.05 15.61 17.87
N LEU A 325 -16.54 16.83 18.15
CA LEU A 325 -17.96 17.19 18.21
C LEU A 325 -18.45 18.13 17.10
N GLN A 326 -17.58 18.63 16.22
CA GLN A 326 -18.00 19.58 15.18
C GLN A 326 -18.59 18.85 13.96
N ILE A 327 -19.84 18.40 14.08
CA ILE A 327 -20.56 17.76 12.97
C ILE A 327 -21.19 18.80 12.04
N ARG A 328 -21.34 18.43 10.77
CA ARG A 328 -21.93 19.28 9.72
C ARG A 328 -23.31 18.78 9.27
N ASP A 329 -23.78 17.64 9.75
CA ASP A 329 -25.12 17.13 9.47
C ASP A 329 -25.58 16.14 10.54
N PHE A 330 -26.89 15.93 10.62
CA PHE A 330 -27.49 14.82 11.36
C PHE A 330 -28.87 14.42 10.83
N PHE A 331 -29.36 13.28 11.31
CA PHE A 331 -30.74 12.84 11.14
C PHE A 331 -31.40 12.52 12.48
N HIS A 332 -32.59 13.07 12.70
CA HIS A 332 -33.37 12.86 13.90
C HIS A 332 -34.64 12.03 13.59
N PRO A 333 -34.67 10.74 13.96
CA PRO A 333 -35.69 9.81 13.46
C PRO A 333 -37.10 10.11 14.00
N LYS A 334 -37.25 10.53 15.26
CA LYS A 334 -38.56 10.83 15.87
C LYS A 334 -39.32 11.93 15.13
N PHE A 335 -38.61 12.86 14.49
CA PHE A 335 -39.21 14.00 13.79
C PHE A 335 -39.10 13.87 12.27
N GLU A 336 -38.52 12.77 11.77
CA GLU A 336 -38.18 12.58 10.35
C GLU A 336 -37.46 13.79 9.75
N LEU A 337 -36.51 14.30 10.53
CA LEU A 337 -35.86 15.57 10.30
C LEU A 337 -34.39 15.35 10.00
N SER A 338 -33.95 15.73 8.81
CA SER A 338 -32.54 15.94 8.52
C SER A 338 -32.15 17.39 8.71
N TRP A 339 -30.94 17.60 9.20
CA TRP A 339 -30.31 18.90 9.24
C TRP A 339 -28.93 18.79 8.60
N SER A 340 -28.57 19.80 7.82
CA SER A 340 -27.22 19.99 7.33
C SER A 340 -26.79 21.42 7.57
N TYR A 341 -25.53 21.61 7.93
CA TYR A 341 -24.95 22.93 7.98
C TYR A 341 -24.59 23.46 6.58
N LEU A 342 -24.57 22.57 5.60
CA LEU A 342 -24.10 22.82 4.25
C LEU A 342 -25.29 23.05 3.31
N ASP A 343 -25.06 23.90 2.33
CA ASP A 343 -25.91 24.08 1.15
C ASP A 343 -25.14 23.59 -0.09
N PRO A 344 -25.83 23.17 -1.16
CA PRO A 344 -25.18 22.76 -2.41
C PRO A 344 -24.16 23.80 -2.88
N GLN A 345 -23.05 23.34 -3.46
CA GLN A 345 -22.07 24.26 -4.02
C GLN A 345 -22.59 24.92 -5.31
N ALA A 346 -22.04 26.09 -5.61
CA ALA A 346 -22.37 26.83 -6.83
C ALA A 346 -21.76 26.16 -8.07
N GLN A 347 -20.49 25.77 -7.98
CA GLN A 347 -19.83 24.88 -8.93
C GLN A 347 -20.03 23.44 -8.43
N SER A 348 -20.53 22.57 -9.29
CA SER A 348 -20.75 21.17 -8.94
C SER A 348 -19.41 20.42 -8.97
N ASP A 349 -19.17 19.62 -7.94
CA ASP A 349 -18.27 18.47 -8.00
C ASP A 349 -19.09 17.22 -7.66
N TYR A 350 -18.66 16.07 -8.17
CA TYR A 350 -19.38 14.82 -7.97
C TYR A 350 -19.62 14.51 -6.47
N HIS A 351 -18.61 14.72 -5.62
CA HIS A 351 -18.68 14.35 -4.21
C HIS A 351 -19.61 15.26 -3.42
N SER A 352 -19.61 16.56 -3.69
CA SER A 352 -20.54 17.49 -3.04
C SER A 352 -21.99 17.25 -3.46
N ASP A 353 -22.25 17.04 -4.75
CA ASP A 353 -23.60 16.72 -5.21
C ASP A 353 -24.08 15.36 -4.69
N TYR A 354 -23.21 14.34 -4.69
CA TYR A 354 -23.53 13.03 -4.16
C TYR A 354 -23.82 13.08 -2.64
N LEU A 355 -23.11 13.91 -1.87
CA LEU A 355 -23.44 14.15 -0.47
C LEU A 355 -24.85 14.74 -0.33
N ILE A 356 -25.20 15.79 -1.08
CA ILE A 356 -26.54 16.41 -1.01
C ILE A 356 -27.62 15.39 -1.39
N LEU A 357 -27.42 14.62 -2.45
CA LEU A 357 -28.32 13.54 -2.85
C LEU A 357 -28.50 12.51 -1.71
N SER A 358 -27.41 12.12 -1.06
CA SER A 358 -27.43 11.19 0.06
C SER A 358 -28.16 11.75 1.29
N LEU A 359 -28.03 13.05 1.56
CA LEU A 359 -28.76 13.75 2.62
C LEU A 359 -30.27 13.80 2.32
N LEU A 360 -30.65 14.10 1.07
CA LEU A 360 -32.04 14.08 0.62
C LEU A 360 -32.63 12.68 0.74
N ALA A 361 -31.93 11.65 0.24
CA ALA A 361 -32.37 10.26 0.32
C ALA A 361 -32.53 9.79 1.78
N ARG A 362 -31.57 10.12 2.65
CA ARG A 362 -31.66 9.82 4.09
C ARG A 362 -32.86 10.51 4.73
N GLY A 363 -33.03 11.81 4.49
CA GLY A 363 -34.12 12.59 5.07
C GLY A 363 -35.48 12.14 4.58
N ALA A 364 -35.58 11.75 3.31
CA ALA A 364 -36.78 11.19 2.72
C ALA A 364 -37.03 9.72 3.11
N GLY A 365 -36.16 9.10 3.90
CA GLY A 365 -36.29 7.71 4.31
C GLY A 365 -36.24 6.73 3.14
N LEU A 366 -35.70 7.15 1.99
CA LEU A 366 -35.62 6.32 0.79
C LEU A 366 -34.70 5.12 1.05
N PRO A 367 -35.01 3.94 0.47
CA PRO A 367 -34.12 2.82 0.50
C PRO A 367 -32.83 3.18 -0.22
N PHE A 368 -31.70 2.80 0.38
CA PHE A 368 -30.39 3.05 -0.21
C PHE A 368 -29.54 1.78 -0.09
N VAL A 369 -29.08 1.27 -1.22
CA VAL A 369 -28.28 0.04 -1.29
C VAL A 369 -26.84 0.39 -1.62
N GLU A 370 -25.91 -0.09 -0.80
CA GLU A 370 -24.48 0.00 -1.08
C GLU A 370 -23.76 -1.33 -0.88
N ILE A 371 -22.67 -1.46 -1.63
CA ILE A 371 -21.60 -2.39 -1.26
C ILE A 371 -20.83 -1.75 -0.11
N ALA A 372 -20.59 -2.52 0.95
CA ALA A 372 -19.87 -2.04 2.12
C ALA A 372 -18.52 -1.41 1.71
N ASN A 373 -18.07 -0.39 2.46
CA ASN A 373 -16.85 0.32 2.09
C ASN A 373 -15.63 -0.62 2.06
N TRP A 374 -15.60 -1.54 3.02
CA TRP A 374 -14.65 -2.62 3.18
C TRP A 374 -15.38 -3.96 3.07
N LYS A 375 -14.66 -5.04 2.74
CA LYS A 375 -15.24 -6.38 2.48
C LYS A 375 -16.38 -6.75 3.43
N LYS A 376 -16.24 -6.51 4.73
CA LYS A 376 -17.27 -6.79 5.73
C LYS A 376 -17.69 -5.53 6.47
N VAL A 377 -18.98 -5.37 6.77
CA VAL A 377 -19.55 -4.22 7.50
C VAL A 377 -18.97 -4.07 8.92
N LYS A 378 -18.49 -5.17 9.51
CA LYS A 378 -17.83 -5.14 10.81
C LYS A 378 -16.51 -4.37 10.77
N ASN A 379 -15.86 -4.30 9.61
CA ASN A 379 -14.64 -3.54 9.41
C ASN A 379 -15.04 -2.09 9.16
N LYS A 380 -14.76 -1.22 10.13
CA LYS A 380 -15.02 0.22 10.00
C LYS A 380 -13.92 0.89 9.19
N ALA A 381 -12.67 0.48 9.40
CA ALA A 381 -11.52 1.02 8.70
C ALA A 381 -10.57 -0.08 8.21
N VAL A 382 -9.63 0.33 7.36
CA VAL A 382 -8.46 -0.46 6.99
C VAL A 382 -7.23 0.10 7.68
N PHE A 383 -6.37 -0.79 8.15
CA PHE A 383 -5.06 -0.44 8.66
C PHE A 383 -3.99 -1.33 8.02
N GLY A 384 -2.87 -0.75 7.61
CA GLY A 384 -1.71 -1.49 7.12
C GLY A 384 -0.41 -0.86 7.64
N MET A 385 0.64 -1.68 7.72
CA MET A 385 2.00 -1.18 7.95
C MET A 385 2.72 -1.13 6.62
N THR A 386 3.43 -0.04 6.34
CA THR A 386 4.34 0.04 5.20
C THR A 386 5.75 0.36 5.65
N VAL A 387 6.74 -0.24 4.99
CA VAL A 387 8.16 -0.02 5.29
C VAL A 387 8.88 0.38 4.02
N ASP A 388 9.42 1.60 4.03
CA ASP A 388 10.17 2.17 2.92
C ASP A 388 11.66 1.98 3.21
N SER A 389 12.37 1.26 2.32
CA SER A 389 13.75 0.82 2.57
C SER A 389 14.79 1.69 1.84
N GLU A 390 14.86 2.97 2.18
CA GLU A 390 15.71 3.97 1.50
C GLU A 390 17.13 4.11 2.08
N ASP A 391 17.35 3.73 3.35
CA ASP A 391 18.67 3.67 3.99
C ASP A 391 18.65 2.66 5.15
N LYS A 392 19.81 2.18 5.62
CA LYS A 392 19.93 1.14 6.67
C LYS A 392 19.08 -0.09 6.34
N PHE A 393 19.13 -0.51 5.08
CA PHE A 393 18.30 -1.58 4.49
C PHE A 393 18.22 -2.86 5.33
N LYS A 394 19.29 -3.23 6.05
CA LYS A 394 19.30 -4.38 6.99
C LYS A 394 18.20 -4.34 8.06
N ASN A 395 17.65 -3.17 8.39
CA ASN A 395 16.53 -3.06 9.33
C ASN A 395 15.23 -3.67 8.77
N VAL A 396 15.12 -3.93 7.46
CA VAL A 396 13.98 -4.66 6.88
C VAL A 396 13.76 -6.01 7.58
N GLU A 397 14.82 -6.77 7.84
CA GLU A 397 14.73 -8.07 8.53
C GLU A 397 14.16 -7.93 9.95
N LYS A 398 14.48 -6.83 10.63
CA LYS A 398 13.96 -6.53 11.97
C LYS A 398 12.45 -6.29 11.94
N PHE A 399 11.95 -5.58 10.94
CA PHE A 399 10.51 -5.34 10.75
C PHE A 399 9.77 -6.60 10.29
N MET A 400 10.34 -7.37 9.37
CA MET A 400 9.78 -8.67 8.96
C MET A 400 9.60 -9.58 10.17
N LYS A 401 10.63 -9.75 11.02
CA LYS A 401 10.53 -10.55 12.24
C LYS A 401 9.43 -10.06 13.19
N LEU A 402 9.33 -8.75 13.40
CA LEU A 402 8.29 -8.16 14.25
C LEU A 402 6.89 -8.46 13.70
N PHE A 403 6.63 -8.16 12.42
CA PHE A 403 5.31 -8.31 11.83
C PHE A 403 4.92 -9.79 11.67
N GLU A 404 5.86 -10.67 11.38
CA GLU A 404 5.62 -12.12 11.35
C GLU A 404 5.25 -12.64 12.75
N SER A 405 5.99 -12.24 13.79
CA SER A 405 5.70 -12.68 15.17
C SER A 405 4.31 -12.25 15.66
N GLU A 406 3.82 -11.11 15.15
CA GLU A 406 2.52 -10.55 15.50
C GLU A 406 1.43 -10.91 14.47
N LYS A 407 1.76 -11.71 13.45
CA LYS A 407 0.89 -12.10 12.33
C LYS A 407 0.19 -10.89 11.71
N LEU A 408 0.97 -9.85 11.43
CA LEU A 408 0.52 -8.58 10.91
C LEU A 408 0.86 -8.48 9.42
N ASN A 409 -0.16 -8.22 8.60
CA ASN A 409 0.04 -7.95 7.18
C ASN A 409 0.76 -6.62 6.98
N ALA A 410 1.81 -6.61 6.14
CA ALA A 410 2.61 -5.43 5.86
C ALA A 410 3.07 -5.37 4.39
N THR A 411 3.34 -4.17 3.90
CA THR A 411 3.88 -3.92 2.56
C THR A 411 5.27 -3.28 2.68
N PHE A 412 6.28 -3.89 2.07
CA PHE A 412 7.64 -3.36 2.02
C PHE A 412 7.87 -2.71 0.65
N PHE A 413 8.14 -1.42 0.62
CA PHE A 413 8.55 -0.68 -0.58
C PHE A 413 10.07 -0.70 -0.66
N LEU A 414 10.59 -1.50 -1.59
CA LEU A 414 12.02 -1.80 -1.70
C LEU A 414 12.70 -0.93 -2.76
N VAL A 415 13.81 -0.30 -2.39
CA VAL A 415 14.78 0.27 -3.34
C VAL A 415 15.63 -0.88 -3.86
N SER A 416 15.50 -1.23 -5.14
CA SER A 416 16.06 -2.50 -5.64
C SER A 416 17.60 -2.53 -5.65
N ASP A 417 18.27 -1.41 -5.92
CA ASP A 417 19.74 -1.33 -5.84
C ASP A 417 20.24 -1.68 -4.43
N LEU A 418 19.62 -1.09 -3.39
CA LEU A 418 19.95 -1.37 -1.99
C LEU A 418 19.62 -2.81 -1.60
N MET A 419 18.56 -3.39 -2.15
CA MET A 419 18.22 -4.79 -1.94
C MET A 419 19.30 -5.71 -2.51
N ASN A 420 19.79 -5.41 -3.71
CA ASN A 420 20.84 -6.19 -4.37
C ASN A 420 22.18 -6.09 -3.62
N GLU A 421 22.51 -4.91 -3.08
CA GLU A 421 23.68 -4.72 -2.19
C GLU A 421 23.59 -5.53 -0.89
N ASN A 422 22.36 -5.85 -0.43
CA ASN A 422 22.10 -6.58 0.80
C ASN A 422 21.65 -8.03 0.50
N ALA A 423 22.38 -8.70 -0.40
CA ALA A 423 22.01 -10.01 -0.92
C ALA A 423 21.78 -11.11 0.14
N ALA A 424 22.36 -10.97 1.34
CA ALA A 424 22.24 -11.92 2.45
C ALA A 424 20.87 -11.92 3.15
N ILE A 425 20.04 -10.90 2.94
CA ILE A 425 18.69 -10.86 3.51
C ILE A 425 17.81 -11.83 2.73
N ASP A 426 17.21 -12.78 3.44
CA ASP A 426 16.23 -13.70 2.88
C ASP A 426 14.84 -13.08 2.99
N PHE A 427 14.19 -12.89 1.85
CA PHE A 427 12.83 -12.36 1.79
C PHE A 427 11.77 -13.45 1.95
N GLY A 428 12.12 -14.71 1.63
CA GLY A 428 11.27 -15.90 1.74
C GLY A 428 9.90 -15.80 1.08
N PRO A 429 9.20 -16.93 0.88
CA PRO A 429 7.76 -16.89 0.65
C PRO A 429 7.06 -16.51 1.95
N SER A 430 6.32 -15.39 1.97
CA SER A 430 5.49 -15.00 3.11
C SER A 430 4.09 -14.58 2.66
N SER A 431 3.06 -15.14 3.30
CA SER A 431 1.68 -14.68 3.10
C SER A 431 1.39 -13.37 3.82
N TYR A 432 2.23 -12.98 4.79
CA TYR A 432 2.06 -11.75 5.58
C TYR A 432 2.64 -10.53 4.87
N PHE A 433 3.55 -10.72 3.92
CA PHE A 433 4.26 -9.62 3.28
C PHE A 433 3.89 -9.43 1.82
N GLU A 434 3.78 -8.16 1.45
CA GLU A 434 3.86 -7.71 0.09
C GLU A 434 5.23 -7.04 -0.12
N PHE A 435 5.88 -7.31 -1.24
CA PHE A 435 7.07 -6.61 -1.69
C PHE A 435 6.71 -5.77 -2.91
N ALA A 436 6.74 -4.45 -2.73
CA ALA A 436 6.42 -3.43 -3.71
C ALA A 436 7.69 -2.64 -4.06
N THR A 437 7.68 -1.88 -5.16
CA THR A 437 8.85 -1.10 -5.57
C THR A 437 8.83 0.30 -4.92
N HIS A 438 10.01 0.74 -4.48
CA HIS A 438 10.32 2.13 -4.14
C HIS A 438 11.28 2.74 -5.17
N THR A 439 11.15 2.30 -6.43
CA THR A 439 12.07 2.52 -7.57
C THR A 439 13.42 1.83 -7.41
N LYS A 440 14.27 1.99 -8.42
CA LYS A 440 15.60 1.40 -8.47
C LYS A 440 16.57 2.03 -7.48
N ASP A 441 16.64 3.36 -7.49
CA ASP A 441 17.74 4.15 -6.92
C ASP A 441 17.28 5.24 -5.93
N HIS A 442 15.98 5.27 -5.61
CA HIS A 442 15.35 6.28 -4.75
C HIS A 442 15.47 7.74 -5.28
N LEU A 443 15.76 7.92 -6.57
CA LEU A 443 15.74 9.24 -7.19
C LEU A 443 14.31 9.69 -7.52
N SER A 444 14.11 11.00 -7.50
CA SER A 444 12.84 11.63 -7.86
C SER A 444 12.46 11.24 -9.29
N MET A 445 11.27 10.67 -9.48
CA MET A 445 10.81 10.23 -10.79
C MET A 445 10.65 11.39 -11.79
N PRO A 446 10.06 12.55 -11.43
CA PRO A 446 9.96 13.70 -12.32
C PRO A 446 11.28 14.22 -12.93
N GLN A 447 12.43 13.84 -12.38
CA GLN A 447 13.74 14.24 -12.91
C GLN A 447 14.21 13.40 -14.10
N LYS A 448 13.53 12.28 -14.38
CA LYS A 448 13.86 11.33 -15.44
C LYS A 448 12.90 11.47 -16.62
N SER A 449 13.32 11.12 -17.82
CA SER A 449 12.42 11.03 -18.98
C SER A 449 11.43 9.86 -18.83
N LEU A 450 10.32 9.89 -19.59
CA LEU A 450 9.32 8.80 -19.59
C LEU A 450 9.96 7.43 -19.84
N LYS A 451 10.92 7.37 -20.78
CA LYS A 451 11.62 6.14 -21.15
C LYS A 451 12.47 5.62 -20.00
N GLU A 452 13.25 6.49 -19.35
CA GLU A 452 14.06 6.14 -18.18
C GLU A 452 13.17 5.67 -17.03
N GLN A 453 12.11 6.41 -16.70
CA GLN A 453 11.15 6.01 -15.66
C GLN A 453 10.53 4.64 -15.95
N PHE A 454 10.17 4.34 -17.21
CA PHE A 454 9.62 3.05 -17.59
C PHE A 454 10.61 1.90 -17.35
N PHE A 455 11.85 2.04 -17.83
CA PHE A 455 12.85 0.98 -17.70
C PHE A 455 13.37 0.82 -16.27
N ASP A 456 13.50 1.90 -15.52
CA ASP A 456 13.89 1.85 -14.11
C ASP A 456 12.83 1.11 -13.27
N LEU A 457 11.55 1.34 -13.55
CA LEU A 457 10.46 0.62 -12.90
C LEU A 457 10.42 -0.86 -13.32
N GLU A 458 10.68 -1.16 -14.59
CA GLU A 458 10.75 -2.55 -15.08
C GLU A 458 11.89 -3.31 -14.39
N GLU A 459 13.08 -2.72 -14.35
CA GLU A 459 14.27 -3.28 -13.70
C GLU A 459 14.04 -3.47 -12.20
N SER A 460 13.54 -2.45 -11.50
CA SER A 460 13.23 -2.54 -10.08
C SER A 460 12.21 -3.64 -9.77
N ARG A 461 11.17 -3.77 -10.60
CA ARG A 461 10.21 -4.88 -10.49
C ARG A 461 10.93 -6.22 -10.68
N PHE A 462 11.76 -6.37 -11.71
CA PHE A 462 12.43 -7.65 -11.98
C PHE A 462 13.35 -8.07 -10.85
N ASP A 463 14.15 -7.15 -10.32
CA ASP A 463 15.01 -7.43 -9.18
C ASP A 463 14.19 -7.96 -7.98
N ILE A 464 13.09 -7.29 -7.65
CA ILE A 464 12.24 -7.66 -6.51
C ILE A 464 11.53 -8.99 -6.78
N GLU A 465 10.95 -9.19 -7.96
CA GLU A 465 10.28 -10.44 -8.32
C GLU A 465 11.24 -11.63 -8.30
N GLU A 466 12.47 -11.44 -8.79
CA GLU A 466 13.51 -12.46 -8.78
C GLU A 466 13.89 -12.83 -7.33
N ARG A 467 14.15 -11.82 -6.49
CA ARG A 467 14.60 -12.01 -5.12
C ARG A 467 13.53 -12.60 -4.20
N THR A 468 12.29 -12.18 -4.37
CA THR A 468 11.16 -12.53 -3.48
C THR A 468 10.30 -13.67 -3.99
N GLY A 469 10.40 -14.02 -5.28
CA GLY A 469 9.51 -14.98 -5.93
C GLY A 469 8.04 -14.56 -5.97
N SER A 470 7.76 -13.26 -5.77
CA SER A 470 6.42 -12.69 -5.66
C SER A 470 6.23 -11.55 -6.65
N ARG A 471 5.04 -11.46 -7.25
CA ARG A 471 4.70 -10.36 -8.18
C ARG A 471 4.68 -9.02 -7.46
N VAL A 472 5.24 -7.99 -8.10
CA VAL A 472 5.21 -6.61 -7.60
C VAL A 472 3.97 -5.92 -8.13
N TYR A 473 3.02 -5.60 -7.25
CA TYR A 473 1.75 -4.98 -7.62
C TYR A 473 1.74 -3.47 -7.52
N GLY A 474 2.61 -2.89 -6.71
CA GLY A 474 2.54 -1.48 -6.36
C GLY A 474 3.85 -0.74 -6.41
N LEU A 475 3.71 0.58 -6.50
CA LEU A 475 4.77 1.56 -6.39
C LEU A 475 4.46 2.52 -5.24
N ARG A 476 5.51 2.88 -4.49
CA ARG A 476 5.57 4.14 -3.77
C ARG A 476 6.66 5.01 -4.38
N PRO A 477 6.37 6.22 -4.89
CA PRO A 477 7.40 7.08 -5.45
C PRO A 477 8.34 7.60 -4.35
N PRO A 478 9.65 7.70 -4.62
CA PRO A 478 10.60 8.39 -3.75
C PRO A 478 10.12 9.81 -3.43
N LYS A 479 10.21 10.20 -2.16
CA LYS A 479 9.72 11.51 -1.65
C LYS A 479 8.24 11.79 -1.94
N GLU A 480 7.49 10.78 -2.33
CA GLU A 480 6.10 10.90 -2.80
C GLU A 480 5.94 11.81 -4.04
N GLU A 481 7.03 12.04 -4.78
CA GLU A 481 7.05 12.91 -5.97
C GLU A 481 6.66 12.11 -7.22
N ILE A 482 5.52 12.47 -7.83
CA ILE A 482 5.02 11.83 -9.05
C ILE A 482 4.27 12.86 -9.92
N ASN A 483 4.39 12.74 -11.23
CA ASN A 483 3.66 13.54 -12.23
C ASN A 483 2.97 12.62 -13.26
N GLU A 484 2.23 13.19 -14.21
CA GLU A 484 1.50 12.43 -15.24
C GLU A 484 2.41 11.57 -16.13
N THR A 485 3.64 12.03 -16.39
CA THR A 485 4.67 11.25 -17.08
C THR A 485 5.02 9.98 -16.30
N ALA A 486 5.29 10.11 -15.00
CA ALA A 486 5.55 8.97 -14.12
C ALA A 486 4.34 8.06 -13.99
N LEU A 487 3.13 8.61 -13.88
CA LEU A 487 1.91 7.83 -13.88
C LEU A 487 1.74 7.01 -15.17
N SER A 488 2.17 7.56 -16.30
CA SER A 488 2.17 6.85 -17.59
C SER A 488 3.18 5.69 -17.60
N ALA A 489 4.39 5.88 -17.07
CA ALA A 489 5.38 4.80 -16.90
C ALA A 489 4.86 3.68 -15.97
N VAL A 490 4.17 4.05 -14.90
CA VAL A 490 3.55 3.12 -13.94
C VAL A 490 2.47 2.27 -14.61
N VAL A 491 1.56 2.91 -15.36
CA VAL A 491 0.49 2.19 -16.08
C VAL A 491 1.06 1.29 -17.17
N GLN A 492 2.09 1.72 -17.91
CA GLN A 492 2.75 0.88 -18.93
C GLN A 492 3.44 -0.35 -18.33
N ASN A 493 3.91 -0.27 -17.08
CA ASN A 493 4.46 -1.41 -16.35
C ASN A 493 3.39 -2.31 -15.70
N GLU A 494 2.10 -2.00 -15.86
CA GLU A 494 0.96 -2.74 -15.28
C GLU A 494 0.97 -2.85 -13.74
N PHE A 495 1.48 -1.82 -13.05
CA PHE A 495 1.22 -1.73 -11.62
C PHE A 495 -0.28 -1.58 -11.36
N SER A 496 -0.75 -2.18 -10.26
CA SER A 496 -2.15 -2.19 -9.86
C SER A 496 -2.50 -1.03 -8.92
N TYR A 497 -1.51 -0.51 -8.19
CA TYR A 497 -1.72 0.64 -7.33
C TYR A 497 -0.49 1.54 -7.16
N LEU A 498 -0.78 2.76 -6.73
CA LEU A 498 0.18 3.76 -6.30
C LEU A 498 -0.15 4.11 -4.85
N LEU A 499 0.83 4.00 -3.95
CA LEU A 499 0.71 4.49 -2.58
C LEU A 499 1.59 5.72 -2.41
N GLY A 500 1.09 6.79 -1.80
CA GLY A 500 1.91 7.97 -1.51
C GLY A 500 1.12 9.27 -1.54
N GLY A 501 1.77 10.33 -1.99
CA GLY A 501 1.39 11.74 -1.81
C GLY A 501 -0.10 12.04 -1.87
N ASN A 502 -0.52 12.93 -0.98
CA ASN A 502 -1.91 13.28 -0.80
C ASN A 502 -2.36 14.33 -1.82
N LEU A 503 -2.60 13.90 -3.07
CA LEU A 503 -3.13 14.78 -4.13
C LEU A 503 -4.48 15.39 -3.74
N GLN A 504 -5.28 14.62 -3.02
CA GLN A 504 -6.55 15.03 -2.45
C GLN A 504 -6.67 14.44 -1.06
N LEU A 505 -6.79 15.30 -0.04
CA LEU A 505 -6.96 14.90 1.37
C LEU A 505 -8.13 13.94 1.53
N SER A 506 -7.87 12.64 1.46
CA SER A 506 -8.88 11.58 1.38
C SER A 506 -8.39 10.37 2.14
N PHE A 507 -9.28 9.69 2.85
CA PHE A 507 -8.98 8.41 3.52
C PHE A 507 -9.55 7.21 2.75
N SER A 508 -10.05 7.40 1.54
CA SER A 508 -10.44 6.31 0.66
C SER A 508 -9.51 6.25 -0.55
N PRO A 509 -9.21 5.04 -1.05
CA PRO A 509 -8.56 4.92 -2.34
C PRO A 509 -9.39 5.53 -3.47
N GLU A 510 -8.73 5.86 -4.58
CA GLU A 510 -9.34 6.46 -5.76
C GLU A 510 -8.95 5.66 -7.01
N ILE A 511 -9.83 5.63 -8.01
CA ILE A 511 -9.51 5.02 -9.31
C ILE A 511 -9.04 6.15 -10.22
N ILE A 512 -7.78 6.08 -10.67
CA ILE A 512 -7.14 7.11 -11.52
C ILE A 512 -6.63 6.49 -12.82
N ALA A 513 -6.00 7.31 -13.68
CA ALA A 513 -5.42 6.87 -14.94
C ALA A 513 -6.40 6.06 -15.80
N ASN A 514 -7.59 6.62 -16.04
CA ASN A 514 -8.64 6.01 -16.86
C ASN A 514 -9.07 4.61 -16.39
N GLY A 515 -8.99 4.33 -15.08
CA GLY A 515 -9.41 3.03 -14.53
C GLY A 515 -8.28 2.01 -14.37
N ALA A 516 -7.07 2.33 -14.81
CA ALA A 516 -5.96 1.40 -14.79
C ALA A 516 -5.41 1.17 -13.37
N LEU A 517 -5.40 2.21 -12.54
CA LEU A 517 -4.63 2.25 -11.29
C LEU A 517 -5.50 2.65 -10.10
N VAL A 518 -5.24 2.02 -8.95
CA VAL A 518 -5.78 2.47 -7.66
C VAL A 518 -4.77 3.38 -6.98
N HIS A 519 -5.14 4.63 -6.68
CA HIS A 519 -4.34 5.49 -5.81
C HIS A 519 -4.76 5.32 -4.36
N ILE A 520 -3.80 4.99 -3.50
CA ILE A 520 -3.97 4.88 -2.06
C ILE A 520 -3.27 6.09 -1.44
N PRO A 521 -4.00 7.14 -1.04
CA PRO A 521 -3.40 8.34 -0.50
C PRO A 521 -2.73 8.06 0.85
N ARG A 522 -1.60 8.73 1.12
CA ARG A 522 -1.05 8.84 2.47
C ARG A 522 -1.85 9.90 3.24
N THR A 523 -2.43 9.48 4.35
CA THR A 523 -3.51 10.23 4.98
C THR A 523 -3.11 10.99 6.24
N LEU A 524 -2.16 10.44 7.00
CA LEU A 524 -1.78 10.88 8.33
C LEU A 524 -0.26 10.77 8.50
N SER A 525 0.22 11.07 9.70
CA SER A 525 1.64 11.10 10.00
C SER A 525 2.32 9.75 9.83
N ASP A 526 3.53 9.80 9.29
CA ASP A 526 4.51 8.72 9.27
C ASP A 526 5.56 8.90 10.38
N ASP A 527 6.54 8.01 10.42
CA ASP A 527 7.64 8.10 11.39
C ASP A 527 8.56 9.31 11.17
N PHE A 528 8.66 9.85 9.95
CA PHE A 528 9.40 11.08 9.68
C PHE A 528 8.71 12.28 10.32
N GLU A 529 7.39 12.43 10.16
CA GLU A 529 6.63 13.51 10.79
C GLU A 529 6.59 13.36 12.32
N PHE A 530 6.52 12.14 12.85
CA PHE A 530 6.69 11.92 14.29
C PHE A 530 8.09 12.32 14.77
N HIS A 531 9.13 12.03 13.98
CA HIS A 531 10.50 12.39 14.31
C HIS A 531 10.75 13.91 14.25
N GLN A 532 10.16 14.61 13.30
CA GLN A 532 10.27 16.07 13.16
C GLN A 532 9.47 16.83 14.22
N ASN A 533 8.45 16.21 14.81
CA ASN A 533 7.61 16.85 15.80
C ASN A 533 8.33 17.04 17.15
N LYS A 534 8.77 18.28 17.41
CA LYS A 534 9.48 18.67 18.65
C LYS A 534 8.69 18.42 19.95
N PHE A 535 7.38 18.20 19.87
CA PHE A 535 6.55 17.90 21.04
C PHE A 535 6.51 16.39 21.37
N ILE A 536 6.99 15.53 20.47
CA ILE A 536 7.10 14.09 20.67
C ILE A 536 8.52 13.76 21.15
N ILE A 537 8.70 13.82 22.46
CA ILE A 537 10.01 13.61 23.11
C ILE A 537 10.03 12.23 23.82
N LYS A 538 8.86 11.70 24.19
CA LYS A 538 8.68 10.45 24.91
C LYS A 538 7.98 9.39 24.05
N ARG A 539 8.29 8.11 24.26
CA ARG A 539 7.67 6.98 23.55
C ARG A 539 6.15 7.00 23.67
N ASP A 540 5.63 7.30 24.85
CA ASP A 540 4.19 7.35 25.07
C ASP A 540 3.50 8.43 24.23
N GLN A 541 4.17 9.55 23.95
CA GLN A 541 3.60 10.60 23.10
C GLN A 541 3.48 10.13 21.65
N MET A 542 4.52 9.48 21.11
CA MET A 542 4.48 8.88 19.77
C MET A 542 3.43 7.76 19.69
N LEU A 543 3.36 6.90 20.71
CA LEU A 543 2.35 5.84 20.81
C LEU A 543 0.93 6.40 20.80
N GLN A 544 0.67 7.45 21.58
CA GLN A 544 -0.64 8.11 21.62
C GLN A 544 -0.97 8.81 20.29
N ALA A 545 0.02 9.38 19.61
CA ALA A 545 -0.17 9.96 18.28
C ALA A 545 -0.62 8.88 17.27
N MET A 546 0.09 7.74 17.19
CA MET A 546 -0.30 6.62 16.31
C MET A 546 -1.70 6.07 16.64
N LYS A 547 -2.04 5.92 17.93
CA LYS A 547 -3.38 5.48 18.35
C LYS A 547 -4.47 6.47 17.97
N ARG A 548 -4.21 7.77 18.13
CA ARG A 548 -5.15 8.84 17.76
C ARG A 548 -5.41 8.85 16.26
N ASP A 549 -4.35 8.73 15.45
CA ASP A 549 -4.43 8.68 13.99
C ASP A 549 -5.29 7.50 13.51
N LEU A 550 -5.10 6.32 14.13
CA LEU A 550 -5.95 5.15 13.87
C LEU A 550 -7.42 5.37 14.25
N GLU A 551 -7.69 5.97 15.41
CA GLU A 551 -9.06 6.30 15.82
C GLU A 551 -9.73 7.30 14.88
N TRP A 552 -8.96 8.25 14.35
CA TRP A 552 -9.46 9.20 13.36
C TRP A 552 -9.92 8.49 12.08
N VAL A 553 -9.13 7.55 11.58
CA VAL A 553 -9.47 6.77 10.39
C VAL A 553 -10.66 5.86 10.64
N LYS A 554 -10.71 5.17 11.78
CA LYS A 554 -11.89 4.40 12.23
C LYS A 554 -13.16 5.25 12.25
N SER A 555 -13.07 6.48 12.76
CA SER A 555 -14.22 7.38 12.86
C SER A 555 -14.73 7.94 11.52
N ALA A 556 -13.89 7.88 10.48
CA ALA A 556 -14.21 8.32 9.12
C ALA A 556 -14.51 7.15 8.16
N ASN A 557 -14.43 5.91 8.64
CA ASN A 557 -14.48 4.67 7.87
C ASN A 557 -13.42 4.57 6.75
N GLY A 558 -12.23 5.10 6.99
CA GLY A 558 -11.15 5.23 6.00
C GLY A 558 -10.11 4.09 6.01
N ALA A 559 -9.05 4.28 5.22
CA ALA A 559 -7.84 3.48 5.18
C ALA A 559 -6.65 4.30 5.69
N HIS A 560 -5.78 3.65 6.44
CA HIS A 560 -4.53 4.25 6.91
C HIS A 560 -3.40 3.25 6.82
N PHE A 561 -2.29 3.72 6.25
CA PHE A 561 -1.05 2.98 6.13
C PHE A 561 0.03 3.72 6.91
N LEU A 562 0.40 3.18 8.07
CA LEU A 562 1.48 3.75 8.86
C LEU A 562 2.80 3.46 8.16
N SER A 563 3.38 4.50 7.57
CA SER A 563 4.63 4.44 6.82
C SER A 563 5.83 4.55 7.75
N LEU A 564 6.81 3.67 7.54
CA LEU A 564 8.01 3.57 8.36
C LEU A 564 9.24 3.59 7.46
N HIS A 565 10.23 4.42 7.76
CA HIS A 565 11.50 4.45 7.04
C HIS A 565 12.56 3.66 7.80
N THR A 566 13.28 2.76 7.14
CA THR A 566 14.18 1.80 7.80
C THR A 566 15.27 2.44 8.65
N GLN A 567 15.75 3.64 8.29
CA GLN A 567 16.75 4.41 9.02
C GLN A 567 16.20 5.26 10.17
N LEU A 568 14.89 5.57 10.17
CA LEU A 568 14.22 6.36 11.20
C LEU A 568 13.52 5.44 12.20
N ALA A 569 12.51 4.70 11.74
CA ALA A 569 11.78 3.71 12.52
C ALA A 569 12.68 2.59 13.06
N GLY A 570 13.80 2.28 12.39
CA GLY A 570 14.75 1.25 12.83
C GLY A 570 15.52 1.61 14.11
N LYS A 571 15.61 2.91 14.45
CA LYS A 571 16.28 3.39 15.68
C LYS A 571 15.56 2.87 16.92
N ASP A 572 16.31 2.53 17.96
CA ASP A 572 15.77 1.87 19.17
C ASP A 572 14.58 2.58 19.83
N PHE A 573 14.59 3.92 19.85
CA PHE A 573 13.47 4.68 20.39
C PHE A 573 12.17 4.45 19.59
N ALA A 574 12.24 4.63 18.27
CA ALA A 574 11.09 4.49 17.38
C ALA A 574 10.66 3.02 17.28
N PHE A 575 11.60 2.11 17.05
CA PHE A 575 11.34 0.68 16.89
C PHE A 575 10.61 0.09 18.10
N LYS A 576 11.08 0.35 19.33
CA LYS A 576 10.40 -0.14 20.55
C LYS A 576 9.00 0.44 20.73
N THR A 577 8.77 1.66 20.24
CA THR A 577 7.44 2.29 20.27
C THR A 577 6.51 1.64 19.26
N ILE A 578 7.00 1.37 18.04
CA ILE A 578 6.27 0.66 16.98
C ILE A 578 5.95 -0.76 17.41
N GLU A 579 6.92 -1.48 17.97
CA GLU A 579 6.72 -2.82 18.54
C GLU A 579 5.59 -2.81 19.58
N LYS A 580 5.61 -1.85 20.51
CA LYS A 580 4.54 -1.68 21.49
C LYS A 580 3.20 -1.36 20.83
N PHE A 581 3.17 -0.50 19.82
CA PHE A 581 1.95 -0.17 19.09
C PHE A 581 1.34 -1.38 18.40
N VAL A 582 2.15 -2.19 17.70
CA VAL A 582 1.71 -3.42 17.02
C VAL A 582 1.15 -4.43 18.02
N LYS A 583 1.82 -4.64 19.17
CA LYS A 583 1.36 -5.53 20.24
C LYS A 583 0.06 -5.04 20.89
N ASP A 584 -0.09 -3.73 21.06
CA ASP A 584 -1.26 -3.10 21.67
C ASP A 584 -2.42 -2.86 20.65
N LEU A 585 -2.27 -3.26 19.38
CA LEU A 585 -3.21 -2.91 18.31
C LEU A 585 -4.59 -3.56 18.51
N GLU A 586 -5.62 -2.75 18.77
CA GLU A 586 -7.01 -3.22 18.84
C GLU A 586 -7.56 -3.53 17.44
N ARG A 587 -7.61 -4.82 17.10
CA ARG A 587 -8.04 -5.28 15.76
C ARG A 587 -9.56 -5.21 15.54
N LYS A 588 -10.35 -4.96 16.59
CA LYS A 588 -11.82 -4.92 16.49
C LYS A 588 -12.25 -3.75 15.62
N GLY A 589 -12.96 -4.06 14.54
CA GLY A 589 -13.41 -3.05 13.58
C GLY A 589 -12.36 -2.60 12.57
N LEU A 590 -11.22 -3.29 12.51
CA LEU A 590 -10.18 -3.06 11.51
C LEU A 590 -10.07 -4.25 10.57
N TRP A 591 -9.93 -3.95 9.28
CA TRP A 591 -9.34 -4.88 8.34
C TRP A 591 -7.83 -4.59 8.29
N ILE A 592 -7.02 -5.50 8.84
CA ILE A 592 -5.56 -5.42 8.73
C ILE A 592 -5.17 -5.98 7.36
N ALA A 593 -4.57 -5.17 6.51
CA ALA A 593 -4.37 -5.51 5.10
C ALA A 593 -3.05 -4.97 4.53
N GLN A 594 -2.53 -5.67 3.53
CA GLN A 594 -1.47 -5.16 2.65
C GLN A 594 -2.07 -4.15 1.65
N ALA A 595 -1.23 -3.29 1.09
CA ALA A 595 -1.65 -2.33 0.08
C ALA A 595 -2.26 -3.02 -1.16
N LYS A 596 -1.70 -4.13 -1.66
CA LYS A 596 -2.31 -4.91 -2.76
C LYS A 596 -3.72 -5.42 -2.44
N GLU A 597 -3.97 -5.84 -1.20
CA GLU A 597 -5.28 -6.39 -0.82
C GLU A 597 -6.35 -5.29 -0.87
N VAL A 598 -5.99 -4.08 -0.42
CA VAL A 598 -6.85 -2.90 -0.48
C VAL A 598 -7.09 -2.48 -1.92
N ALA A 599 -6.03 -2.39 -2.73
CA ALA A 599 -6.15 -2.03 -4.14
C ALA A 599 -7.03 -3.03 -4.92
N THR A 600 -6.80 -4.33 -4.70
CA THR A 600 -7.58 -5.40 -5.33
C THR A 600 -9.05 -5.30 -4.94
N TRP A 601 -9.34 -5.17 -3.64
CA TRP A 601 -10.71 -4.98 -3.17
C TRP A 601 -11.35 -3.73 -3.76
N TRP A 602 -10.63 -2.61 -3.79
CA TRP A 602 -11.18 -1.36 -4.30
C TRP A 602 -11.55 -1.47 -5.77
N LYS A 603 -10.66 -2.03 -6.61
CA LYS A 603 -10.92 -2.28 -8.03
C LYS A 603 -12.10 -3.23 -8.24
N GLN A 604 -12.16 -4.32 -7.47
CA GLN A 604 -13.27 -5.28 -7.49
C GLN A 604 -14.60 -4.62 -7.10
N LYS A 605 -14.63 -3.90 -5.97
CA LYS A 605 -15.81 -3.15 -5.50
C LYS A 605 -16.29 -2.19 -6.57
N GLU A 606 -15.41 -1.39 -7.15
CA GLU A 606 -15.76 -0.40 -8.17
C GLU A 606 -16.22 -1.01 -9.51
N SER A 607 -15.90 -2.28 -9.75
CA SER A 607 -16.41 -3.04 -10.90
C SER A 607 -17.83 -3.58 -10.72
N LEU A 608 -18.34 -3.61 -9.49
CA LEU A 608 -19.69 -4.06 -9.19
C LEU A 608 -20.71 -2.93 -9.40
N GLU A 609 -21.81 -3.21 -10.08
CA GLU A 609 -22.95 -2.31 -10.20
C GLU A 609 -24.11 -2.82 -9.34
N VAL A 610 -24.77 -1.92 -8.61
CA VAL A 610 -26.01 -2.24 -7.88
C VAL A 610 -27.17 -1.54 -8.58
N LYS A 611 -28.13 -2.33 -9.08
CA LYS A 611 -29.38 -1.83 -9.66
C LYS A 611 -30.50 -2.03 -8.68
N VAL A 612 -31.27 -0.95 -8.43
CA VAL A 612 -32.40 -0.96 -7.50
C VAL A 612 -33.67 -0.68 -8.30
N GLY A 613 -34.48 -1.70 -8.51
CA GLY A 613 -35.82 -1.57 -9.05
C GLY A 613 -36.88 -1.40 -7.96
N SER A 614 -38.16 -1.43 -8.35
CA SER A 614 -39.27 -1.36 -7.39
C SER A 614 -39.42 -2.63 -6.55
N ALA A 615 -38.92 -3.77 -7.04
CA ALA A 615 -39.12 -5.09 -6.46
C ALA A 615 -37.86 -5.96 -6.44
N ASN A 616 -36.82 -5.60 -7.19
CA ASN A 616 -35.58 -6.34 -7.33
C ASN A 616 -34.37 -5.48 -6.94
N ILE A 617 -33.38 -6.14 -6.35
CA ILE A 617 -32.03 -5.59 -6.18
C ILE A 617 -31.09 -6.55 -6.90
N GLU A 618 -30.38 -6.04 -7.89
CA GLU A 618 -29.44 -6.82 -8.69
C GLU A 618 -28.03 -6.29 -8.50
N VAL A 619 -27.08 -7.21 -8.46
CA VAL A 619 -25.64 -6.92 -8.40
C VAL A 619 -25.02 -7.50 -9.66
N VAL A 620 -24.39 -6.64 -10.46
CA VAL A 620 -23.74 -7.05 -11.72
C VAL A 620 -22.24 -6.85 -11.58
N ASN A 621 -21.44 -7.86 -11.91
CA ASN A 621 -19.99 -7.71 -11.94
C ASN A 621 -19.50 -7.37 -13.36
N HIS A 622 -19.03 -6.14 -13.55
CA HIS A 622 -18.46 -5.66 -14.82
C HIS A 622 -16.94 -5.87 -14.92
N GLY A 623 -16.31 -6.41 -13.87
CA GLY A 623 -14.88 -6.67 -13.82
C GLY A 623 -14.49 -7.96 -14.55
N SER A 624 -13.18 -8.15 -14.69
CA SER A 624 -12.59 -9.38 -15.24
C SER A 624 -12.37 -10.48 -14.21
N GLU A 625 -12.56 -10.18 -12.93
CA GLU A 625 -12.29 -11.08 -11.81
C GLU A 625 -13.57 -11.36 -11.01
N ARG A 626 -13.62 -12.55 -10.40
CA ARG A 626 -14.65 -12.88 -9.43
C ARG A 626 -14.47 -12.04 -8.18
N VAL A 627 -15.55 -11.47 -7.67
CA VAL A 627 -15.55 -10.74 -6.40
C VAL A 627 -16.14 -11.63 -5.32
N GLU A 628 -15.42 -11.82 -4.22
CA GLU A 628 -15.78 -12.79 -3.18
C GLU A 628 -15.91 -12.16 -1.80
N ASN A 629 -16.76 -12.78 -0.98
CA ASN A 629 -16.86 -12.58 0.46
C ASN A 629 -17.05 -11.12 0.88
N PHE A 630 -18.05 -10.46 0.29
CA PHE A 630 -18.35 -9.06 0.60
C PHE A 630 -19.75 -8.86 1.17
N ASP A 631 -19.98 -7.71 1.81
CA ASP A 631 -21.28 -7.34 2.38
C ASP A 631 -21.96 -6.26 1.54
N ILE A 632 -23.28 -6.39 1.41
CA ILE A 632 -24.17 -5.36 0.88
C ILE A 632 -25.05 -4.84 2.02
N ILE A 633 -25.19 -3.52 2.11
CA ILE A 633 -25.97 -2.84 3.13
C ILE A 633 -27.19 -2.18 2.47
N ILE A 634 -28.38 -2.57 2.91
CA ILE A 634 -29.64 -1.96 2.51
C ILE A 634 -30.13 -1.08 3.67
N HIS A 635 -29.99 0.23 3.51
CA HIS A 635 -30.49 1.21 4.46
C HIS A 635 -31.98 1.46 4.22
N ASN A 636 -32.75 1.65 5.28
CA ASN A 636 -34.21 1.90 5.24
C ASN A 636 -34.98 0.79 4.51
N ALA A 637 -34.66 -0.48 4.81
CA ALA A 637 -35.22 -1.65 4.12
C ALA A 637 -36.74 -1.83 4.29
N SER A 638 -37.41 -1.07 5.17
CA SER A 638 -38.85 -1.18 5.42
C SER A 638 -39.69 -0.96 4.16
N GLU A 639 -39.24 -0.15 3.21
CA GLU A 639 -39.96 0.07 1.94
C GLU A 639 -39.75 -1.07 0.92
N LEU A 640 -38.69 -1.88 1.09
CA LEU A 640 -38.38 -3.04 0.25
C LEU A 640 -38.98 -4.36 0.81
N SER A 641 -39.61 -4.28 1.99
CA SER A 641 -39.74 -5.39 2.94
C SER A 641 -40.68 -6.52 2.53
N ASN A 642 -41.62 -6.36 1.61
CA ASN A 642 -42.55 -7.47 1.30
C ASN A 642 -41.99 -8.51 0.33
N LEU A 643 -40.95 -8.19 -0.46
CA LEU A 643 -40.44 -9.07 -1.52
C LEU A 643 -39.07 -9.68 -1.18
N CYS A 644 -38.22 -8.97 -0.44
CA CYS A 644 -36.90 -9.47 -0.03
C CYS A 644 -36.93 -10.36 1.23
N LEU A 645 -37.97 -10.27 2.08
CA LEU A 645 -37.96 -10.80 3.46
C LEU A 645 -38.45 -12.24 3.65
N LYS A 646 -38.54 -13.07 2.61
CA LYS A 646 -38.83 -14.51 2.80
C LYS A 646 -37.77 -15.27 3.62
N ARG A 647 -36.61 -14.65 3.91
CA ARG A 647 -35.61 -15.19 4.84
C ARG A 647 -35.85 -14.60 6.24
N ASN A 648 -36.30 -15.44 7.17
CA ASN A 648 -36.54 -15.18 8.61
C ASN A 648 -35.52 -14.22 9.26
N LEU A 649 -35.78 -12.91 9.20
CA LEU A 649 -34.97 -11.88 9.86
C LEU A 649 -35.83 -11.19 10.92
N SER A 650 -35.80 -11.76 12.12
CA SER A 650 -36.69 -11.43 13.25
C SER A 650 -36.27 -10.20 14.06
N ASN A 651 -35.40 -9.32 13.56
CA ASN A 651 -35.08 -8.05 14.21
C ASN A 651 -34.58 -7.02 13.19
N VAL A 652 -35.52 -6.30 12.58
CA VAL A 652 -35.22 -5.25 11.59
C VAL A 652 -34.68 -4.02 12.31
N ASN A 653 -33.39 -4.05 12.64
CA ASN A 653 -32.61 -2.82 12.69
C ASN A 653 -32.74 -2.10 11.34
N LYS A 654 -32.66 -0.77 11.32
CA LYS A 654 -32.83 0.08 10.12
C LYS A 654 -32.02 -0.31 8.88
N ASN A 655 -30.98 -1.12 9.05
CA ASN A 655 -30.11 -1.58 7.98
C ASN A 655 -30.13 -3.11 7.92
N LEU A 656 -30.36 -3.65 6.73
CA LEU A 656 -30.19 -5.06 6.42
C LEU A 656 -28.80 -5.27 5.82
N VAL A 657 -28.04 -6.25 6.33
CA VAL A 657 -26.73 -6.62 5.80
C VAL A 657 -26.85 -8.00 5.16
N LEU A 658 -26.50 -8.09 3.88
CA LEU A 658 -26.46 -9.32 3.11
C LEU A 658 -25.01 -9.71 2.86
N ASN A 659 -24.67 -10.95 3.20
CA ASN A 659 -23.36 -11.51 2.88
C ASN A 659 -23.42 -12.16 1.50
N ILE A 660 -22.53 -11.72 0.61
CA ILE A 660 -22.40 -12.26 -0.74
C ILE A 660 -21.13 -13.11 -0.78
N GLU A 661 -21.31 -14.40 -1.06
CA GLU A 661 -20.20 -15.34 -1.16
C GLU A 661 -19.33 -15.04 -2.36
N ASN A 662 -19.93 -14.90 -3.55
CA ASN A 662 -19.22 -14.50 -4.76
C ASN A 662 -20.15 -13.96 -5.86
N VAL A 663 -19.57 -13.19 -6.79
CA VAL A 663 -20.18 -12.80 -8.08
C VAL A 663 -19.11 -12.91 -9.17
N SER A 664 -19.32 -13.80 -10.14
CA SER A 664 -18.38 -14.06 -11.25
C SER A 664 -18.45 -12.95 -12.33
N PRO A 665 -17.42 -12.78 -13.17
CA PRO A 665 -17.43 -11.81 -14.26
C PRO A 665 -18.67 -11.95 -15.17
N GLY A 666 -19.39 -10.85 -15.41
CA GLY A 666 -20.61 -10.81 -16.23
C GLY A 666 -21.86 -11.39 -15.55
N GLU A 667 -21.73 -11.97 -14.35
CA GLU A 667 -22.87 -12.52 -13.61
C GLU A 667 -23.76 -11.39 -13.07
N THR A 668 -25.08 -11.63 -13.10
CA THR A 668 -26.08 -10.80 -12.43
C THR A 668 -26.69 -11.60 -11.29
N LEU A 669 -26.40 -11.21 -10.06
CA LEU A 669 -26.95 -11.80 -8.86
C LEU A 669 -28.20 -11.02 -8.43
N SER A 670 -29.37 -11.67 -8.47
CA SER A 670 -30.60 -11.10 -7.89
C SER A 670 -30.66 -11.40 -6.40
N LEU A 671 -30.67 -10.34 -5.58
CA LEU A 671 -30.77 -10.45 -4.11
C LEU A 671 -32.22 -10.57 -3.65
N CYS A 672 -33.15 -10.08 -4.46
CA CYS A 672 -34.58 -10.14 -4.22
C CYS A 672 -35.28 -10.46 -5.54
N SER A 673 -35.79 -11.68 -5.68
CA SER A 673 -36.70 -12.04 -6.78
C SER A 673 -38.14 -11.89 -6.30
N GLY A 674 -38.92 -11.04 -6.97
CA GLY A 674 -40.37 -11.20 -6.95
C GLY A 674 -40.71 -12.57 -7.52
N ASN A 675 -41.52 -13.34 -6.79
CA ASN A 675 -41.98 -14.67 -7.21
C ASN A 675 -42.54 -14.67 -8.63
#